data_AF-A0A7Y0L0H3-F1
#
_entry.id   AF-A0A7Y0L0H3-F1
#
_cell.length_a   1.000
_cell.length_b   1.000
_cell.length_c   1.000
_cell.angle_alpha   90.00
_cell.angle_beta   90.00
_cell.angle_gamma   90.00
#
_symmetry.space_group_name_H-M   'P 1'
#
loop_
_entity.id
_entity.type
_entity.pdbx_description
1 polymer ?
#
loop_
_entity_poly.entity_id
_entity_poly.type
_entity_poly.pdbx_seq_one_letter_code
_entity_poly.pdbx_strand_id
1 'polypeptide(L)'
;MADDLNKAAETAEETPKRTRRTRTKSRAAESPSEPQANAESTAAPKRRGRKKKSEAAPEPATEQVDVASPMPYPDPVPEPPASHVPEGETVPEKKQKPTRRRRPRKTESAPIESVVESQPSADKNESAKAAEENPHSKEDVKPEAKPAEAQSVSESSTATPVEVDVASPMPFPVPVPKPLETEPAVSPATPIPSASAVPAPARVSPRPSEAAEANGSYAGRPRDNRRPDHRDRGPAGPGRRDLPRQREPQLTMAQLESMTLLELYKLARQFNIDNFRQYKKGELIWEILRARTHKDGFVFVQGLLDIVGDYGFLRPTDFQRSREDVYVSASQIRRFDLRAGDQVSGQARPPKDGERYFALLRVEAVNGLSPEKSAERPDFDGLTPIFPNSRFRLETSREDLACRVVDIIAPIGRGQRGLIVAPPKAGKTVLLKKLANAIAQNSPETRLMVLLIDERPEEVTDMERSVRGEVASSTFDEPPEDHIRVAEMVLERAKRLVEMGLDVVILLDSITRLARAYNLTIPASGRTLSGGMDPAALHKPKRFFGAARKVENGGSLTILATALVDTGSRMDDVIYEEFKGTGNMELHLDRKLAERRTFPALDIKRSGTRREDLLMSPEELDVVWQVRKAIHNLGNQEATELLLQNLKRTRSNAEFFKLFMASQGGQG
;
A
#
# COMPACT_ATOMS: atom_id res chain seq x y z
N MET A 1 -24.76 1.25 52.87
CA MET A 1 -24.98 0.13 53.81
C MET A 1 -24.16 -1.02 53.22
N ALA A 2 -22.93 -1.19 53.70
CA ALA A 2 -22.60 -1.84 54.98
C ALA A 2 -22.75 -3.36 54.81
N ASP A 3 -21.69 -4.03 54.33
CA ASP A 3 -20.69 -4.78 55.14
C ASP A 3 -21.00 -6.30 54.98
N ASP A 4 -20.14 -7.29 55.24
CA ASP A 4 -18.85 -7.30 55.95
C ASP A 4 -17.89 -8.39 55.36
N LEU A 5 -16.67 -8.47 55.87
CA LEU A 5 -15.63 -9.47 55.54
C LEU A 5 -15.74 -10.76 56.37
N ASN A 6 -15.15 -11.86 55.89
CA ASN A 6 -14.53 -12.84 56.81
C ASN A 6 -13.37 -13.65 56.17
N LYS A 7 -12.63 -14.44 56.98
CA LYS A 7 -11.20 -14.74 56.78
C LYS A 7 -10.74 -16.11 57.35
N ALA A 8 -9.58 -16.60 56.87
CA ALA A 8 -8.79 -17.76 57.38
C ALA A 8 -9.44 -19.16 57.19
N ALA A 9 -8.75 -20.31 57.27
CA ALA A 9 -7.33 -20.70 57.47
C ALA A 9 -7.04 -21.96 56.57
N GLU A 10 -5.90 -22.17 55.91
CA GLU A 10 -4.55 -22.55 56.39
C GLU A 10 -4.43 -23.98 57.00
N THR A 11 -3.84 -24.92 56.24
CA THR A 11 -3.11 -26.13 56.70
C THR A 11 -2.08 -26.56 55.63
N ALA A 12 -1.00 -27.23 56.04
CA ALA A 12 0.06 -27.73 55.15
C ALA A 12 0.63 -29.07 55.67
N GLU A 13 1.24 -29.88 54.81
CA GLU A 13 2.09 -31.02 55.23
C GLU A 13 3.17 -31.41 54.18
N GLU A 14 4.10 -32.30 54.56
CA GLU A 14 5.46 -32.37 54.00
C GLU A 14 5.82 -33.57 53.08
N THR A 15 7.02 -33.49 52.48
CA THR A 15 7.68 -34.48 51.62
C THR A 15 8.14 -35.77 52.33
N PRO A 16 8.58 -36.83 51.61
CA PRO A 16 10.03 -37.09 51.63
C PRO A 16 10.70 -37.75 50.38
N LYS A 17 11.81 -37.11 49.93
CA LYS A 17 13.18 -37.61 49.62
C LYS A 17 13.47 -39.04 49.08
N ARG A 18 14.44 -39.07 48.11
CA ARG A 18 15.70 -39.91 47.93
C ARG A 18 15.97 -40.24 46.42
N THR A 19 17.15 -40.56 45.83
CA THR A 19 18.64 -40.52 46.09
C THR A 19 19.43 -40.92 44.79
N ARG A 20 20.77 -40.81 44.56
CA ARG A 20 21.92 -39.97 45.02
C ARG A 20 23.29 -40.49 44.47
N ARG A 21 23.61 -40.45 43.15
CA ARG A 21 24.93 -40.91 42.58
C ARG A 21 25.38 -40.06 41.35
N THR A 22 26.48 -39.28 41.35
CA THR A 22 27.96 -39.53 41.24
C THR A 22 28.48 -39.75 39.79
N ARG A 23 29.69 -39.35 39.32
CA ARG A 23 31.01 -39.16 40.01
C ARG A 23 32.12 -38.43 39.15
N THR A 24 33.01 -37.63 39.79
CA THR A 24 34.45 -37.29 39.41
C THR A 24 34.80 -36.60 38.06
N LYS A 25 35.94 -35.91 37.82
CA LYS A 25 37.28 -35.72 38.49
C LYS A 25 37.83 -34.26 38.30
N SER A 26 39.09 -33.94 38.66
CA SER A 26 39.68 -32.56 38.65
C SER A 26 41.24 -32.50 38.78
N ARG A 27 41.85 -31.28 38.63
CA ARG A 27 43.20 -30.76 39.06
C ARG A 27 44.46 -31.14 38.22
N ALA A 28 45.62 -30.42 38.22
CA ALA A 28 46.02 -29.00 38.51
C ALA A 28 47.56 -28.76 38.29
N ALA A 29 48.02 -27.48 38.25
CA ALA A 29 49.41 -26.95 38.47
C ALA A 29 50.55 -27.38 37.46
N GLU A 30 51.79 -26.84 37.40
CA GLU A 30 52.54 -25.75 38.11
C GLU A 30 53.71 -25.18 37.23
N SER A 31 54.58 -24.27 37.72
CA SER A 31 55.72 -23.62 37.01
C SER A 31 57.09 -23.84 37.72
N PRO A 32 58.29 -23.54 37.11
CA PRO A 32 58.97 -22.23 37.34
C PRO A 32 60.11 -21.79 36.34
N SER A 33 60.74 -20.63 36.66
CA SER A 33 62.17 -20.21 36.44
C SER A 33 62.63 -19.38 35.20
N GLU A 34 63.73 -18.63 35.39
CA GLU A 34 64.31 -17.50 34.60
C GLU A 34 65.86 -17.46 34.83
N PRO A 35 66.74 -16.76 34.04
CA PRO A 35 67.16 -15.37 34.44
C PRO A 35 67.82 -14.42 33.36
N GLN A 36 67.91 -13.10 33.68
CA GLN A 36 68.97 -12.08 33.29
C GLN A 36 69.15 -11.62 31.80
N ALA A 37 69.64 -10.41 31.43
CA ALA A 37 69.80 -9.08 32.10
C ALA A 37 70.21 -7.92 31.11
N ASN A 38 70.02 -6.64 31.52
CA ASN A 38 70.65 -5.35 31.05
C ASN A 38 70.37 -4.82 29.61
N ALA A 39 70.46 -3.51 29.26
CA ALA A 39 70.38 -2.20 29.97
C ALA A 39 70.31 -0.98 28.98
N GLU A 40 69.85 0.22 29.44
CA GLU A 40 70.08 1.60 28.91
C GLU A 40 69.58 2.01 27.47
N SER A 41 69.40 3.30 27.08
CA SER A 41 69.11 4.60 27.76
C SER A 41 68.65 5.72 26.77
N THR A 42 68.08 6.84 27.27
CA THR A 42 67.87 8.17 26.59
C THR A 42 66.91 8.25 25.36
N ALA A 43 66.39 9.41 24.90
CA ALA A 43 65.95 10.69 25.52
C ALA A 43 65.00 11.47 24.56
N ALA A 44 64.35 12.55 25.04
CA ALA A 44 63.57 13.53 24.24
C ALA A 44 64.08 14.97 24.55
N PRO A 45 63.86 16.03 23.72
CA PRO A 45 62.61 16.84 23.83
C PRO A 45 62.21 17.86 22.69
N LYS A 46 60.92 18.28 22.64
CA LYS A 46 60.35 19.68 22.51
C LYS A 46 60.84 20.63 21.33
N ARG A 47 60.29 21.82 20.96
CA ARG A 47 59.48 22.89 21.65
C ARG A 47 59.03 24.07 20.70
N ARG A 48 57.84 24.69 20.92
CA ARG A 48 57.41 26.12 20.60
C ARG A 48 57.38 26.61 19.11
N GLY A 49 56.71 27.72 18.68
CA GLY A 49 55.77 28.71 19.28
C GLY A 49 56.30 30.18 19.33
N ARG A 50 55.57 31.33 19.18
CA ARG A 50 54.11 31.70 19.11
C ARG A 50 53.92 33.25 18.84
N LYS A 51 52.74 33.75 18.37
CA LYS A 51 52.23 35.18 18.17
C LYS A 51 52.37 35.75 16.71
N LYS A 52 51.74 36.86 16.22
CA LYS A 52 50.86 37.96 16.76
C LYS A 52 50.11 38.76 15.62
N LYS A 53 48.93 39.37 15.91
CA LYS A 53 48.26 40.53 15.19
C LYS A 53 47.84 40.33 13.70
N SER A 54 46.92 41.09 13.06
CA SER A 54 45.93 42.12 13.51
C SER A 54 44.86 42.47 12.45
N GLU A 55 43.62 42.71 12.89
CA GLU A 55 42.67 43.79 12.45
C GLU A 55 42.01 43.79 11.04
N ALA A 56 40.71 44.16 11.04
CA ALA A 56 39.81 44.55 9.93
C ALA A 56 39.59 43.61 8.72
N ALA A 57 38.31 43.25 8.49
CA ALA A 57 37.78 42.72 7.23
C ALA A 57 36.34 43.22 7.00
N PRO A 58 35.94 43.57 5.76
CA PRO A 58 34.58 43.99 5.42
C PRO A 58 33.65 42.80 5.13
N GLU A 59 32.37 43.08 4.85
CA GLU A 59 31.35 42.09 4.49
C GLU A 59 31.67 41.37 3.17
N PRO A 60 31.50 40.04 3.07
CA PRO A 60 31.55 39.31 1.80
C PRO A 60 30.22 39.40 1.06
N ALA A 61 30.27 39.56 -0.26
CA ALA A 61 29.09 39.54 -1.13
C ALA A 61 28.47 38.13 -1.23
N THR A 62 27.21 38.08 -1.68
CA THR A 62 26.51 36.82 -1.97
C THR A 62 27.09 36.15 -3.22
N GLU A 63 27.89 35.10 -3.02
CA GLU A 63 28.38 34.25 -4.09
C GLU A 63 27.27 33.26 -4.51
N GLN A 64 26.90 33.28 -5.79
CA GLN A 64 25.88 32.38 -6.35
C GLN A 64 26.55 31.05 -6.70
N VAL A 65 26.02 29.94 -6.19
CA VAL A 65 26.52 28.59 -6.53
C VAL A 65 25.84 28.11 -7.82
N ASP A 66 26.64 27.95 -8.87
CA ASP A 66 26.16 27.43 -10.16
C ASP A 66 25.51 26.04 -10.02
N VAL A 67 24.28 25.92 -10.51
CA VAL A 67 23.59 24.64 -10.64
C VAL A 67 24.02 24.01 -11.97
N ALA A 68 24.66 22.83 -11.89
CA ALA A 68 25.13 22.11 -13.07
C ALA A 68 23.99 21.83 -14.07
N SER A 69 24.14 22.35 -15.29
CA SER A 69 23.18 22.11 -16.37
C SER A 69 23.31 20.69 -16.94
N PRO A 70 22.20 20.07 -17.42
CA PRO A 70 22.19 18.68 -17.83
C PRO A 70 23.01 18.41 -19.10
N MET A 71 23.61 17.22 -19.17
CA MET A 71 24.28 16.72 -20.38
C MET A 71 23.27 16.53 -21.52
N PRO A 72 23.61 16.87 -22.78
CA PRO A 72 22.72 16.63 -23.91
C PRO A 72 22.58 15.13 -24.20
N TYR A 73 21.36 14.71 -24.56
CA TYR A 73 21.10 13.38 -25.10
C TYR A 73 21.65 13.25 -26.52
N PRO A 74 22.09 12.05 -26.96
CA PRO A 74 22.43 11.81 -28.36
C PRO A 74 21.16 11.79 -29.23
N ASP A 75 21.26 12.35 -30.44
CA ASP A 75 20.18 12.35 -31.43
C ASP A 75 19.78 10.92 -31.88
N PRO A 76 18.49 10.70 -32.25
CA PRO A 76 18.02 9.40 -32.68
C PRO A 76 18.60 9.00 -34.05
N VAL A 77 19.03 7.73 -34.15
CA VAL A 77 19.49 7.12 -35.40
C VAL A 77 18.29 6.93 -36.35
N PRO A 78 18.38 7.34 -37.64
CA PRO A 78 17.28 7.18 -38.59
C PRO A 78 17.06 5.71 -38.97
N GLU A 79 15.78 5.32 -39.09
CA GLU A 79 15.37 3.98 -39.52
C GLU A 79 15.69 3.71 -41.01
N PRO A 80 16.02 2.47 -41.40
CA PRO A 80 16.20 2.10 -42.80
C PRO A 80 14.86 2.12 -43.56
N PRO A 81 14.83 2.56 -44.83
CA PRO A 81 13.58 2.78 -45.57
C PRO A 81 12.85 1.49 -45.96
N ALA A 82 11.52 1.54 -45.92
CA ALA A 82 10.66 0.44 -46.34
C ALA A 82 10.71 0.20 -47.86
N SER A 83 10.80 -1.06 -48.28
CA SER A 83 10.86 -1.46 -49.69
C SER A 83 9.48 -1.66 -50.32
N HIS A 84 9.05 -0.73 -51.18
CA HIS A 84 7.89 -0.89 -52.07
C HIS A 84 8.26 -1.58 -53.39
N VAL A 85 7.62 -2.71 -53.74
CA VAL A 85 7.20 -3.13 -55.10
C VAL A 85 6.14 -4.25 -54.98
N PRO A 86 5.27 -4.50 -55.99
CA PRO A 86 4.09 -3.71 -56.37
C PRO A 86 2.76 -4.49 -56.20
N GLU A 87 1.66 -3.94 -56.70
CA GLU A 87 0.38 -4.65 -56.89
C GLU A 87 0.32 -5.46 -58.20
N GLY A 88 -0.53 -6.50 -58.23
CA GLY A 88 -1.23 -6.95 -59.44
C GLY A 88 -0.61 -8.08 -60.29
N GLU A 89 -1.20 -9.29 -60.22
CA GLU A 89 -1.86 -9.98 -61.36
C GLU A 89 -2.54 -11.30 -60.91
N THR A 90 -3.27 -12.00 -61.80
CA THR A 90 -4.30 -12.99 -61.43
C THR A 90 -4.21 -14.35 -62.15
N VAL A 91 -4.44 -15.45 -61.41
CA VAL A 91 -4.95 -16.78 -61.90
C VAL A 91 -3.94 -17.61 -62.74
N PRO A 92 -3.96 -18.98 -62.85
CA PRO A 92 -4.94 -20.00 -62.40
C PRO A 92 -4.44 -21.22 -61.55
N GLU A 93 -5.37 -21.74 -60.75
CA GLU A 93 -5.80 -23.16 -60.57
C GLU A 93 -4.89 -24.39 -60.93
N LYS A 94 -4.71 -25.34 -59.96
CA LYS A 94 -5.01 -26.81 -60.01
C LYS A 94 -4.00 -27.77 -59.31
N LYS A 95 -4.52 -28.53 -58.32
CA LYS A 95 -4.15 -29.94 -57.92
C LYS A 95 -2.73 -30.14 -57.31
N GLN A 96 -2.44 -31.10 -56.41
CA GLN A 96 -3.07 -32.41 -56.15
C GLN A 96 -2.84 -32.95 -54.68
N LYS A 97 -3.62 -33.98 -54.32
CA LYS A 97 -3.71 -34.82 -53.08
C LYS A 97 -2.43 -35.10 -52.24
N PRO A 98 -2.63 -35.48 -50.96
CA PRO A 98 -2.14 -36.77 -50.44
C PRO A 98 -3.26 -37.79 -50.08
N THR A 99 -2.87 -39.02 -49.70
CA THR A 99 -3.73 -40.24 -49.68
C THR A 99 -4.02 -40.81 -48.27
N ARG A 100 -4.65 -42.00 -48.18
CA ARG A 100 -5.48 -42.47 -47.03
C ARG A 100 -5.23 -43.97 -46.72
N ARG A 101 -5.54 -44.40 -45.47
CA ARG A 101 -5.55 -45.78 -44.87
C ARG A 101 -4.24 -46.14 -44.11
N ARG A 102 -4.21 -47.09 -43.15
CA ARG A 102 -5.13 -48.25 -42.90
C ARG A 102 -5.18 -48.72 -41.41
N ARG A 103 -6.24 -49.44 -41.02
CA ARG A 103 -6.39 -50.25 -39.77
C ARG A 103 -6.01 -51.74 -40.02
N PRO A 104 -5.83 -52.57 -38.96
CA PRO A 104 -6.58 -53.85 -38.88
C PRO A 104 -7.11 -54.23 -37.46
N ARG A 105 -7.62 -55.47 -37.29
CA ARG A 105 -8.10 -56.15 -36.05
C ARG A 105 -7.64 -57.65 -36.07
N LYS A 106 -8.01 -58.64 -35.23
CA LYS A 106 -9.20 -58.91 -34.37
C LYS A 106 -8.89 -58.83 -32.84
N THR A 107 -8.95 -59.78 -31.91
CA THR A 107 -9.42 -61.20 -31.86
C THR A 107 -10.34 -61.39 -30.62
N GLU A 108 -10.59 -62.60 -30.11
CA GLU A 108 -11.95 -62.98 -29.67
C GLU A 108 -12.03 -64.14 -28.64
N SER A 109 -13.25 -64.43 -28.15
CA SER A 109 -13.69 -65.52 -27.23
C SER A 109 -13.35 -65.38 -25.71
N ALA A 110 -14.10 -65.93 -24.74
CA ALA A 110 -15.53 -66.30 -24.58
C ALA A 110 -15.85 -66.54 -23.05
N PRO A 111 -17.01 -67.09 -22.59
CA PRO A 111 -18.05 -66.29 -21.91
C PRO A 111 -18.57 -66.86 -20.55
N ILE A 112 -19.74 -66.35 -20.09
CA ILE A 112 -20.60 -66.77 -18.93
C ILE A 112 -19.94 -66.61 -17.53
N GLU A 113 -20.62 -66.34 -16.41
CA GLU A 113 -22.04 -66.52 -16.02
C GLU A 113 -22.64 -65.37 -15.15
N SER A 114 -23.97 -65.25 -15.18
CA SER A 114 -24.83 -64.73 -14.09
C SER A 114 -25.48 -65.92 -13.37
N VAL A 115 -26.02 -65.85 -12.14
CA VAL A 115 -27.37 -65.38 -11.73
C VAL A 115 -27.42 -65.49 -10.16
N VAL A 116 -28.56 -65.14 -9.54
CA VAL A 116 -29.07 -65.58 -8.20
C VAL A 116 -28.81 -64.60 -7.04
N GLU A 117 -29.76 -64.23 -6.16
CA GLU A 117 -31.25 -64.14 -6.20
C GLU A 117 -31.72 -63.33 -4.95
N SER A 118 -33.03 -63.37 -4.65
CA SER A 118 -33.68 -63.26 -3.32
C SER A 118 -33.62 -61.96 -2.48
N GLN A 119 -34.78 -61.28 -2.46
CA GLN A 119 -35.38 -60.76 -1.22
C GLN A 119 -36.00 -61.95 -0.41
N PRO A 120 -36.75 -61.78 0.72
CA PRO A 120 -36.97 -60.60 1.58
C PRO A 120 -36.85 -60.88 3.10
N SER A 121 -36.89 -59.84 3.93
CA SER A 121 -37.59 -59.74 5.24
C SER A 121 -37.27 -58.37 5.87
N ALA A 122 -38.14 -57.59 6.53
CA ALA A 122 -39.45 -57.74 7.18
C ALA A 122 -39.42 -57.80 8.72
N ASP A 123 -40.33 -57.02 9.31
CA ASP A 123 -40.88 -57.07 10.69
C ASP A 123 -40.08 -56.59 11.93
N LYS A 124 -40.64 -55.53 12.56
CA LYS A 124 -41.01 -55.40 14.00
C LYS A 124 -39.89 -55.20 15.04
N ASN A 125 -40.11 -54.53 16.19
CA ASN A 125 -41.26 -53.76 16.70
C ASN A 125 -40.83 -52.70 17.75
N GLU A 126 -41.71 -51.72 18.03
CA GLU A 126 -42.03 -51.10 19.35
C GLU A 126 -40.93 -50.58 20.32
N SER A 127 -41.16 -49.66 21.29
CA SER A 127 -42.16 -48.60 21.58
C SER A 127 -41.69 -47.86 22.88
N ALA A 128 -42.32 -46.84 23.50
CA ALA A 128 -43.53 -46.04 23.22
C ALA A 128 -43.52 -44.73 24.06
N LYS A 129 -44.18 -43.66 23.54
CA LYS A 129 -44.91 -42.61 24.32
C LYS A 129 -44.04 -41.66 25.19
N ALA A 130 -44.53 -40.52 25.70
CA ALA A 130 -45.88 -39.91 25.74
C ALA A 130 -45.72 -38.37 25.60
N ALA A 131 -46.71 -37.49 25.42
CA ALA A 131 -48.12 -37.45 24.99
C ALA A 131 -48.66 -36.03 25.34
N GLU A 132 -49.72 -35.47 24.74
CA GLU A 132 -50.50 -35.97 23.59
C GLU A 132 -50.44 -35.04 22.35
N GLU A 133 -51.22 -33.96 22.09
CA GLU A 133 -52.48 -33.38 22.60
C GLU A 133 -53.10 -32.46 21.49
N ASN A 134 -54.40 -32.12 21.54
CA ASN A 134 -55.15 -31.46 20.43
C ASN A 134 -56.55 -30.96 20.90
N PRO A 135 -57.49 -30.45 20.07
CA PRO A 135 -57.56 -30.24 18.59
C PRO A 135 -57.41 -28.74 18.21
N HIS A 136 -57.53 -28.21 16.97
CA HIS A 136 -57.84 -28.64 15.58
C HIS A 136 -57.30 -27.53 14.62
N SER A 137 -57.39 -27.46 13.27
CA SER A 137 -57.92 -28.19 12.09
C SER A 137 -57.26 -27.54 10.82
N LYS A 138 -57.52 -27.79 9.52
CA LYS A 138 -58.41 -28.69 8.72
C LYS A 138 -57.82 -28.83 7.28
N GLU A 139 -58.58 -29.46 6.38
CA GLU A 139 -58.48 -29.46 4.91
C GLU A 139 -58.36 -28.06 4.24
N ASP A 140 -57.84 -27.84 3.02
CA ASP A 140 -56.79 -28.47 2.16
C ASP A 140 -56.49 -27.45 1.01
N VAL A 141 -55.87 -27.62 -0.19
CA VAL A 141 -55.40 -28.74 -1.05
C VAL A 141 -54.23 -28.23 -1.96
N LYS A 142 -53.65 -29.08 -2.83
CA LYS A 142 -52.66 -28.70 -3.89
C LYS A 142 -53.17 -28.94 -5.34
N PRO A 143 -52.55 -28.29 -6.36
CA PRO A 143 -52.94 -28.39 -7.78
C PRO A 143 -52.02 -29.30 -8.64
N GLU A 144 -52.45 -29.63 -9.87
CA GLU A 144 -51.59 -30.20 -10.93
C GLU A 144 -51.97 -29.71 -12.36
N ALA A 145 -51.48 -30.33 -13.45
CA ALA A 145 -51.07 -29.62 -14.68
C ALA A 145 -51.85 -29.86 -16.02
N LYS A 146 -51.44 -29.11 -17.07
CA LYS A 146 -51.79 -29.16 -18.53
C LYS A 146 -51.29 -30.46 -19.23
N PRO A 147 -51.56 -30.78 -20.54
CA PRO A 147 -52.01 -29.94 -21.69
C PRO A 147 -53.00 -30.59 -22.74
N ALA A 148 -53.35 -29.87 -23.84
CA ALA A 148 -53.50 -30.37 -25.25
C ALA A 148 -54.16 -29.32 -26.22
N GLU A 149 -54.36 -29.69 -27.49
CA GLU A 149 -54.25 -28.92 -28.76
C GLU A 149 -55.50 -28.25 -29.42
N ALA A 150 -55.24 -27.13 -30.13
CA ALA A 150 -55.56 -26.77 -31.54
C ALA A 150 -56.97 -26.36 -32.12
N GLN A 151 -56.84 -25.51 -33.16
CA GLN A 151 -57.72 -25.16 -34.32
C GLN A 151 -58.66 -23.93 -34.32
N SER A 152 -58.27 -22.93 -35.15
CA SER A 152 -59.04 -22.02 -36.06
C SER A 152 -60.38 -21.37 -35.66
N VAL A 153 -60.50 -20.05 -35.91
CA VAL A 153 -61.15 -19.42 -37.09
C VAL A 153 -60.77 -17.92 -37.14
N SER A 154 -60.99 -17.25 -38.27
CA SER A 154 -60.59 -15.86 -38.59
C SER A 154 -61.62 -14.78 -38.24
N GLU A 155 -61.18 -13.55 -37.95
CA GLU A 155 -61.59 -12.34 -38.71
C GLU A 155 -60.70 -11.12 -38.43
N SER A 156 -60.93 -10.00 -39.12
CA SER A 156 -60.02 -8.85 -39.20
C SER A 156 -60.54 -7.58 -38.53
N SER A 157 -59.62 -6.78 -37.98
CA SER A 157 -59.79 -5.32 -37.92
C SER A 157 -58.43 -4.61 -37.90
N THR A 158 -58.38 -3.39 -38.44
CA THR A 158 -57.16 -2.58 -38.56
C THR A 158 -57.01 -1.63 -37.37
N ALA A 159 -55.85 -1.64 -36.73
CA ALA A 159 -55.40 -0.57 -35.84
C ALA A 159 -53.91 -0.30 -36.08
N THR A 160 -53.57 0.97 -36.31
CA THR A 160 -52.18 1.43 -36.42
C THR A 160 -51.47 1.38 -35.06
N PRO A 161 -50.18 1.00 -34.99
CA PRO A 161 -49.39 1.25 -33.79
C PRO A 161 -49.35 2.75 -33.49
N VAL A 162 -49.60 3.14 -32.24
CA VAL A 162 -49.34 4.51 -31.79
C VAL A 162 -47.83 4.64 -31.58
N GLU A 163 -47.19 5.58 -32.27
CA GLU A 163 -45.81 5.95 -31.99
C GLU A 163 -45.72 6.54 -30.59
N VAL A 164 -44.95 5.89 -29.71
CA VAL A 164 -44.69 6.39 -28.35
C VAL A 164 -43.54 7.39 -28.44
N ASP A 165 -43.85 8.68 -28.32
CA ASP A 165 -42.89 9.76 -28.42
C ASP A 165 -41.97 9.82 -27.17
N VAL A 166 -40.79 9.19 -27.27
CA VAL A 166 -39.79 9.13 -26.19
C VAL A 166 -38.87 10.36 -26.25
N ALA A 167 -39.45 11.56 -26.20
CA ALA A 167 -38.73 12.84 -26.36
C ALA A 167 -38.97 13.85 -25.22
N SER A 168 -38.93 13.40 -23.96
CA SER A 168 -38.79 14.30 -22.80
C SER A 168 -37.34 14.32 -22.29
N PRO A 169 -36.48 15.23 -22.77
CA PRO A 169 -35.18 15.44 -22.15
C PRO A 169 -35.35 15.98 -20.73
N MET A 170 -34.44 15.61 -19.84
CA MET A 170 -34.35 16.15 -18.48
C MET A 170 -34.50 17.68 -18.45
N PRO A 171 -35.27 18.26 -17.51
CA PRO A 171 -35.46 19.70 -17.36
C PRO A 171 -34.23 20.38 -16.74
N PHE A 172 -33.08 20.27 -17.42
CA PHE A 172 -31.90 21.08 -17.16
C PHE A 172 -32.10 22.46 -17.81
N PRO A 173 -32.09 23.57 -17.05
CA PRO A 173 -32.30 24.89 -17.62
C PRO A 173 -31.18 25.21 -18.61
N VAL A 174 -31.56 25.72 -19.78
CA VAL A 174 -30.63 26.17 -20.82
C VAL A 174 -30.45 27.69 -20.68
N PRO A 175 -29.38 28.19 -20.03
CA PRO A 175 -29.04 29.61 -20.12
C PRO A 175 -28.58 29.89 -21.55
N VAL A 176 -29.36 30.68 -22.28
CA VAL A 176 -28.96 31.20 -23.59
C VAL A 176 -27.91 32.30 -23.37
N PRO A 177 -26.67 32.14 -23.86
CA PRO A 177 -25.69 33.23 -23.77
C PRO A 177 -26.14 34.37 -24.67
N LYS A 178 -26.22 35.59 -24.13
CA LYS A 178 -26.33 36.79 -24.97
C LYS A 178 -25.06 36.93 -25.82
N PRO A 179 -25.14 37.37 -27.08
CA PRO A 179 -23.95 37.71 -27.86
C PRO A 179 -23.11 38.76 -27.13
N LEU A 180 -21.80 38.56 -27.06
CA LEU A 180 -20.86 39.66 -26.84
C LEU A 180 -20.54 40.27 -28.21
N GLU A 181 -20.47 41.60 -28.25
CA GLU A 181 -20.06 42.36 -29.44
C GLU A 181 -18.56 42.20 -29.69
N THR A 182 -18.16 42.21 -30.96
CA THR A 182 -16.79 41.90 -31.39
C THR A 182 -16.00 43.17 -31.71
N GLU A 183 -14.88 43.38 -31.03
CA GLU A 183 -13.80 44.29 -31.45
C GLU A 183 -12.67 43.48 -32.14
N PRO A 184 -11.93 44.06 -33.11
CA PRO A 184 -11.17 43.28 -34.09
C PRO A 184 -9.74 42.88 -33.68
N ALA A 185 -9.21 41.85 -34.35
CA ALA A 185 -7.84 41.35 -34.17
C ALA A 185 -6.77 42.16 -34.92
N VAL A 186 -5.53 42.12 -34.42
CA VAL A 186 -4.33 42.66 -35.08
C VAL A 186 -3.44 41.50 -35.53
N SER A 187 -2.96 41.56 -36.78
CA SER A 187 -2.17 40.52 -37.47
C SER A 187 -0.65 40.77 -37.39
N PRO A 188 0.20 39.74 -37.65
CA PRO A 188 1.61 39.76 -37.25
C PRO A 188 2.57 40.42 -38.25
N ALA A 189 3.82 40.64 -37.82
CA ALA A 189 4.93 41.12 -38.65
C ALA A 189 6.10 40.11 -38.70
N THR A 190 6.83 40.12 -39.82
CA THR A 190 7.88 39.12 -40.18
C THR A 190 9.03 39.82 -40.98
N PRO A 191 10.02 39.11 -41.55
CA PRO A 191 11.41 39.03 -41.06
C PRO A 191 12.45 39.89 -41.81
N ILE A 192 13.64 40.08 -41.22
CA ILE A 192 14.87 40.59 -41.88
C ILE A 192 16.14 39.95 -41.24
N PRO A 193 17.38 40.05 -41.80
CA PRO A 193 17.91 38.93 -42.59
C PRO A 193 19.32 38.43 -42.16
N SER A 194 19.96 37.65 -43.04
CA SER A 194 21.25 36.96 -42.88
C SER A 194 22.51 37.82 -43.13
N ALA A 195 23.66 37.32 -42.64
CA ALA A 195 25.02 37.74 -43.02
C ALA A 195 25.99 36.54 -42.92
N SER A 196 27.11 36.57 -43.67
CA SER A 196 28.01 35.40 -43.84
C SER A 196 29.51 35.75 -43.86
N ALA A 197 30.32 34.74 -43.50
CA ALA A 197 31.67 34.41 -44.01
C ALA A 197 32.96 35.03 -43.40
N VAL A 198 33.80 34.11 -42.85
CA VAL A 198 35.26 33.94 -43.11
C VAL A 198 36.24 34.98 -42.48
N PRO A 199 37.52 34.65 -42.14
CA PRO A 199 38.31 33.40 -42.26
C PRO A 199 38.82 32.79 -40.92
N ALA A 200 39.63 31.73 -41.01
CA ALA A 200 40.34 31.08 -39.89
C ALA A 200 41.83 30.84 -40.20
N PRO A 201 42.67 30.61 -39.17
CA PRO A 201 43.79 29.65 -39.27
C PRO A 201 43.98 28.79 -38.00
N ALA A 202 44.82 27.74 -37.93
CA ALA A 202 45.12 26.65 -38.87
C ALA A 202 46.12 25.65 -38.24
N ARG A 203 45.68 24.42 -37.87
CA ARG A 203 46.51 23.22 -37.55
C ARG A 203 47.37 23.36 -36.25
N VAL A 204 47.93 22.33 -35.61
CA VAL A 204 48.56 21.05 -36.06
C VAL A 204 48.16 19.84 -35.15
N SER A 205 48.29 18.61 -35.68
CA SER A 205 48.08 17.30 -35.01
C SER A 205 49.36 16.45 -35.06
N PRO A 206 49.55 15.35 -34.28
CA PRO A 206 48.81 14.08 -34.38
C PRO A 206 48.32 13.51 -33.01
N ARG A 207 47.54 12.43 -32.84
CA ARG A 207 47.20 11.18 -33.61
C ARG A 207 48.17 9.97 -33.43
N PRO A 208 47.74 8.68 -33.59
CA PRO A 208 47.62 7.78 -32.41
C PRO A 208 48.05 6.29 -32.64
N SER A 209 47.85 5.44 -31.62
CA SER A 209 47.70 3.96 -31.71
C SER A 209 46.94 3.47 -30.45
N GLU A 210 45.85 2.69 -30.53
CA GLU A 210 45.79 1.20 -30.66
C GLU A 210 46.45 0.48 -29.46
N ALA A 211 45.78 -0.27 -28.56
CA ALA A 211 44.70 -1.28 -28.63
C ALA A 211 45.20 -2.73 -28.84
N ALA A 212 45.00 -3.60 -27.83
CA ALA A 212 44.93 -5.07 -27.93
C ALA A 212 44.51 -5.70 -26.57
N GLU A 213 43.96 -6.91 -26.62
CA GLU A 213 43.57 -7.73 -25.45
C GLU A 213 44.57 -8.88 -25.20
N ALA A 214 44.46 -9.57 -24.05
CA ALA A 214 44.29 -11.04 -23.95
C ALA A 214 44.99 -11.75 -22.77
N ASN A 215 44.19 -12.57 -22.09
CA ASN A 215 44.44 -13.85 -21.40
C ASN A 215 45.86 -14.46 -21.41
N GLY A 216 46.29 -15.05 -20.27
CA GLY A 216 47.43 -15.99 -20.25
C GLY A 216 47.82 -16.54 -18.87
N SER A 217 47.28 -17.69 -18.47
CA SER A 217 47.67 -18.43 -17.27
C SER A 217 49.04 -19.11 -17.39
N TYR A 218 49.83 -19.19 -16.31
CA TYR A 218 50.70 -20.34 -16.02
C TYR A 218 50.96 -20.50 -14.53
N ALA A 219 51.40 -21.69 -14.09
CA ALA A 219 51.52 -22.03 -12.67
C ALA A 219 52.80 -22.81 -12.32
N GLY A 220 53.31 -22.63 -11.09
CA GLY A 220 53.86 -23.75 -10.30
C GLY A 220 55.27 -23.62 -9.66
N ARG A 221 55.27 -23.59 -8.32
CA ARG A 221 56.26 -24.23 -7.40
C ARG A 221 57.69 -23.61 -7.29
N PRO A 222 58.48 -23.96 -6.24
CA PRO A 222 58.13 -24.04 -4.81
C PRO A 222 59.24 -23.55 -3.83
N ARG A 223 58.94 -23.56 -2.52
CA ARG A 223 59.89 -23.43 -1.36
C ARG A 223 60.52 -22.03 -1.14
N ASP A 224 61.02 -21.68 0.05
CA ASP A 224 61.18 -22.47 1.30
C ASP A 224 60.84 -21.70 2.60
N ASN A 225 60.70 -22.43 3.71
CA ASN A 225 60.38 -21.91 5.04
C ASN A 225 61.62 -21.39 5.80
N ARG A 226 61.65 -20.09 6.14
CA ARG A 226 62.43 -19.58 7.30
C ARG A 226 61.67 -18.49 8.06
N ARG A 227 61.51 -18.69 9.37
CA ARG A 227 61.05 -17.67 10.33
C ARG A 227 62.22 -16.77 10.74
N PRO A 228 61.98 -15.47 11.01
CA PRO A 228 62.57 -14.77 12.15
C PRO A 228 61.64 -14.85 13.38
N ASP A 229 62.19 -14.77 14.58
CA ASP A 229 61.44 -14.82 15.85
C ASP A 229 61.38 -13.43 16.54
N HIS A 230 60.59 -13.35 17.60
CA HIS A 230 60.60 -12.43 18.75
C HIS A 230 61.84 -11.51 18.96
N ARG A 231 61.75 -10.31 19.58
CA ARG A 231 60.74 -9.63 20.44
C ARG A 231 61.07 -8.12 20.45
N ASP A 232 60.09 -7.24 20.71
CA ASP A 232 60.02 -6.51 22.00
C ASP A 232 58.74 -5.65 22.17
N ARG A 233 58.19 -5.61 23.40
CA ARG A 233 57.17 -4.66 23.87
C ARG A 233 57.22 -4.61 25.40
N GLY A 234 57.57 -3.44 25.95
CA GLY A 234 57.70 -3.23 27.39
C GLY A 234 56.39 -3.36 28.20
N PRO A 235 56.50 -3.44 29.54
CA PRO A 235 55.39 -3.80 30.43
C PRO A 235 54.30 -2.72 30.51
N ALA A 236 53.05 -3.16 30.61
CA ALA A 236 51.91 -2.29 30.86
C ALA A 236 51.96 -1.72 32.29
N GLY A 237 51.83 -0.39 32.40
CA GLY A 237 51.71 0.27 33.71
C GLY A 237 50.44 -0.13 34.47
N PRO A 238 50.39 0.11 35.80
CA PRO A 238 49.27 -0.29 36.64
C PRO A 238 47.97 0.33 36.13
N GLY A 239 46.99 -0.53 35.82
CA GLY A 239 45.76 -0.12 35.17
C GLY A 239 45.03 0.96 35.97
N ARG A 240 44.84 2.13 35.36
CA ARG A 240 43.78 3.04 35.79
C ARG A 240 42.48 2.25 35.74
N ARG A 241 41.88 1.98 36.90
CA ARG A 241 40.48 1.59 36.95
C ARG A 241 39.71 2.78 36.45
N ASP A 242 39.20 2.71 35.22
CA ASP A 242 38.24 3.67 34.73
C ASP A 242 37.01 3.58 35.63
N LEU A 243 36.95 4.49 36.61
CA LEU A 243 35.74 4.74 37.39
C LEU A 243 34.61 4.91 36.37
N PRO A 244 33.47 4.22 36.53
CA PRO A 244 32.37 4.34 35.58
C PRO A 244 32.01 5.82 35.50
N ARG A 245 32.24 6.44 34.32
CA ARG A 245 31.81 7.82 34.05
C ARG A 245 30.35 7.89 34.48
N GLN A 246 30.05 8.73 35.45
CA GLN A 246 28.68 8.98 35.88
C GLN A 246 27.95 9.51 34.64
N ARG A 247 27.18 8.63 33.99
CA ARG A 247 26.36 9.01 32.84
C ARG A 247 25.32 9.96 33.38
N GLU A 248 25.40 11.22 32.96
CA GLU A 248 24.39 12.22 33.27
C GLU A 248 23.01 11.64 32.94
N PRO A 249 22.01 11.80 33.84
CA PRO A 249 20.70 11.15 33.69
C PRO A 249 20.14 11.44 32.30
N GLN A 250 19.98 10.39 31.50
CA GLN A 250 19.81 10.54 30.06
C GLN A 250 18.39 11.00 29.71
N LEU A 251 18.19 12.34 29.68
CA LEU A 251 16.98 13.01 29.19
C LEU A 251 16.27 12.21 28.08
N THR A 252 15.04 11.80 28.37
CA THR A 252 14.14 11.05 27.46
C THR A 252 13.18 12.00 26.74
N MET A 253 12.47 11.47 25.73
CA MET A 253 11.39 12.19 25.03
C MET A 253 10.39 12.85 26.01
N ALA A 254 9.85 12.09 26.98
CA ALA A 254 8.91 12.61 27.98
C ALA A 254 9.49 13.77 28.83
N GLN A 255 10.78 13.72 29.15
CA GLN A 255 11.46 14.79 29.91
C GLN A 255 11.63 16.05 29.03
N LEU A 256 11.99 15.89 27.76
CA LEU A 256 12.09 17.01 26.80
C LEU A 256 10.71 17.61 26.44
N GLU A 257 9.65 16.79 26.37
CA GLU A 257 8.27 17.26 26.23
C GLU A 257 7.84 18.15 27.40
N SER A 258 8.24 17.79 28.63
CA SER A 258 7.88 18.53 29.85
C SER A 258 8.64 19.86 30.03
N MET A 259 9.80 20.02 29.38
CA MET A 259 10.62 21.25 29.46
C MET A 259 9.96 22.45 28.77
N THR A 260 10.30 23.65 29.24
CA THR A 260 9.93 24.90 28.56
C THR A 260 10.72 25.09 27.25
N LEU A 261 10.16 25.86 26.31
CA LEU A 261 10.83 26.18 25.05
C LEU A 261 12.19 26.87 25.26
N LEU A 262 12.31 27.67 26.33
CA LEU A 262 13.55 28.36 26.69
C LEU A 262 14.63 27.40 27.25
N GLU A 263 14.25 26.27 27.84
CA GLU A 263 15.18 25.21 28.24
C GLU A 263 15.62 24.35 27.05
N LEU A 264 14.70 24.04 26.13
CA LEU A 264 15.04 23.38 24.87
C LEU A 264 16.00 24.25 24.03
N TYR A 265 15.82 25.57 24.00
CA TYR A 265 16.78 26.50 23.40
C TYR A 265 18.15 26.55 24.11
N LYS A 266 18.23 26.26 25.41
CA LYS A 266 19.53 26.10 26.12
C LYS A 266 20.20 24.79 25.71
N LEU A 267 19.45 23.68 25.66
CA LEU A 267 19.96 22.37 25.24
C LEU A 267 20.44 22.39 23.79
N ALA A 268 19.67 22.96 22.86
CA ALA A 268 20.05 23.07 21.45
C ALA A 268 21.41 23.78 21.24
N ARG A 269 21.68 24.82 22.03
CA ARG A 269 22.99 25.50 22.08
C ARG A 269 24.12 24.63 22.66
N GLN A 270 23.83 23.72 23.59
CA GLN A 270 24.82 22.79 24.16
C GLN A 270 25.15 21.59 23.24
N PHE A 271 24.28 21.33 22.25
CA PHE A 271 24.47 20.31 21.21
C PHE A 271 24.87 20.90 19.85
N ASN A 272 25.12 22.21 19.76
CA ASN A 272 25.48 22.93 18.53
C ASN A 272 24.48 22.71 17.38
N ILE A 273 23.18 22.80 17.67
CA ILE A 273 22.13 22.70 16.65
C ILE A 273 21.91 24.07 16.02
N ASP A 274 22.21 24.21 14.74
CA ASP A 274 21.99 25.44 13.98
C ASP A 274 20.50 25.72 13.72
N ASN A 275 20.17 26.98 13.46
CA ASN A 275 18.80 27.47 13.16
C ASN A 275 17.69 27.05 14.14
N PHE A 276 18.03 26.60 15.36
CA PHE A 276 17.15 26.00 16.37
C PHE A 276 15.90 26.81 16.79
N ARG A 277 15.79 28.08 16.37
CA ARG A 277 14.63 28.96 16.56
C ARG A 277 13.52 28.79 15.51
N GLN A 278 13.84 28.20 14.36
CA GLN A 278 12.89 28.00 13.26
C GLN A 278 12.02 26.75 13.45
N TYR A 279 12.55 25.74 14.15
CA TYR A 279 11.84 24.51 14.49
C TYR A 279 10.69 24.74 15.48
N LYS A 280 9.57 24.06 15.26
CA LYS A 280 8.50 23.91 16.26
C LYS A 280 9.00 23.11 17.46
N LYS A 281 8.31 23.17 18.62
CA LYS A 281 8.75 22.49 19.86
C LYS A 281 9.06 21.00 19.63
N GLY A 282 8.21 20.27 18.90
CA GLY A 282 8.43 18.86 18.59
C GLY A 282 9.67 18.61 17.72
N GLU A 283 9.78 19.33 16.60
CA GLU A 283 10.93 19.26 15.67
C GLU A 283 12.26 19.54 16.41
N LEU A 284 12.28 20.54 17.29
CA LEU A 284 13.44 20.87 18.11
C LEU A 284 13.83 19.74 19.08
N ILE A 285 12.86 19.03 19.67
CA ILE A 285 13.11 17.88 20.54
C ILE A 285 13.75 16.74 19.74
N TRP A 286 13.30 16.49 18.51
CA TRP A 286 13.90 15.48 17.62
C TRP A 286 15.37 15.78 17.29
N GLU A 287 15.70 17.02 16.92
CA GLU A 287 17.10 17.39 16.65
C GLU A 287 17.98 17.32 17.91
N ILE A 288 17.44 17.65 19.09
CA ILE A 288 18.14 17.46 20.38
C ILE A 288 18.43 15.98 20.63
N LEU A 289 17.46 15.09 20.42
CA LEU A 289 17.66 13.63 20.56
C LEU A 289 18.67 13.08 19.55
N ARG A 290 18.62 13.52 18.28
CA ARG A 290 19.56 13.13 17.24
C ARG A 290 20.99 13.60 17.55
N ALA A 291 21.19 14.91 17.73
CA ALA A 291 22.50 15.50 17.99
C ALA A 291 23.17 14.95 19.26
N ARG A 292 22.37 14.69 20.31
CA ARG A 292 22.86 13.98 21.51
C ARG A 292 23.35 12.57 21.19
N THR A 293 22.56 11.79 20.45
CA THR A 293 22.87 10.38 20.17
C THR A 293 24.18 10.23 19.40
N HIS A 294 24.42 11.10 18.41
CA HIS A 294 25.72 11.17 17.72
C HIS A 294 26.87 11.57 18.65
N LYS A 295 26.67 12.53 19.58
CA LYS A 295 27.67 12.95 20.57
C LYS A 295 28.06 11.84 21.56
N ASP A 296 27.12 10.95 21.88
CA ASP A 296 27.36 9.75 22.70
C ASP A 296 27.99 8.58 21.90
N GLY A 297 28.22 8.75 20.58
CA GLY A 297 28.85 7.74 19.71
C GLY A 297 27.90 6.67 19.15
N PHE A 298 26.59 6.91 19.22
CA PHE A 298 25.55 6.01 18.71
C PHE A 298 24.87 6.56 17.45
N VAL A 299 24.13 5.71 16.75
CA VAL A 299 23.32 6.12 15.59
C VAL A 299 21.89 6.35 16.06
N PHE A 300 21.29 7.49 15.69
CA PHE A 300 19.86 7.69 15.87
C PHE A 300 19.11 7.07 14.70
N VAL A 301 18.13 6.20 14.98
CA VAL A 301 17.39 5.44 13.98
C VAL A 301 15.89 5.62 14.16
N GLN A 302 15.16 5.48 13.06
CA GLN A 302 13.70 5.47 12.99
C GLN A 302 13.28 4.47 11.92
N GLY A 303 12.20 3.73 12.14
CA GLY A 303 11.66 2.79 11.17
C GLY A 303 10.40 2.09 11.67
N LEU A 304 9.74 1.35 10.76
CA LEU A 304 8.53 0.59 11.06
C LEU A 304 8.89 -0.79 11.62
N LEU A 305 8.32 -1.14 12.77
CA LEU A 305 8.54 -2.43 13.43
C LEU A 305 7.79 -3.56 12.70
N ASP A 306 8.56 -4.46 12.09
CA ASP A 306 8.12 -5.78 11.63
C ASP A 306 8.51 -6.82 12.69
N ILE A 307 7.56 -7.67 13.12
CA ILE A 307 7.75 -8.65 14.20
C ILE A 307 7.75 -10.07 13.60
N VAL A 308 8.89 -10.76 13.75
CA VAL A 308 9.16 -12.08 13.17
C VAL A 308 9.34 -13.08 14.31
N GLY A 309 8.21 -13.62 14.79
CA GLY A 309 8.18 -14.47 15.98
C GLY A 309 8.35 -13.65 17.26
N ASP A 310 9.36 -13.98 18.07
CA ASP A 310 9.62 -13.29 19.35
C ASP A 310 10.41 -11.98 19.22
N TYR A 311 11.04 -11.71 18.08
CA TYR A 311 11.90 -10.54 17.85
C TYR A 311 11.44 -9.75 16.63
N GLY A 312 12.02 -8.57 16.39
CA GLY A 312 11.62 -7.73 15.28
C GLY A 312 12.76 -6.95 14.63
N PHE A 313 12.40 -6.21 13.59
CA PHE A 313 13.29 -5.31 12.85
C PHE A 313 12.59 -3.99 12.58
N LEU A 314 13.32 -2.88 12.66
CA LEU A 314 12.86 -1.59 12.14
C LEU A 314 13.25 -1.49 10.66
N ARG A 315 12.24 -1.44 9.77
CA ARG A 315 12.41 -1.18 8.34
C ARG A 315 12.51 0.34 8.13
N PRO A 316 13.56 0.90 7.47
CA PRO A 316 13.78 2.34 7.43
C PRO A 316 12.65 3.16 6.78
N THR A 317 12.22 2.79 5.57
CA THR A 317 11.26 3.59 4.78
C THR A 317 10.25 2.73 4.01
N ASP A 318 10.71 1.76 3.23
CA ASP A 318 9.96 1.27 2.06
C ASP A 318 9.00 0.09 2.33
N PHE A 319 8.71 -0.20 3.61
CA PHE A 319 7.98 -1.39 4.10
C PHE A 319 8.61 -2.75 3.75
N GLN A 320 9.62 -2.78 2.87
CA GLN A 320 10.43 -3.93 2.48
C GLN A 320 11.57 -4.23 3.47
N ARG A 321 12.35 -5.28 3.22
CA ARG A 321 13.52 -5.68 4.02
C ARG A 321 14.80 -5.02 3.50
N SER A 322 15.56 -4.36 4.36
CA SER A 322 16.82 -3.70 4.02
C SER A 322 18.04 -4.39 4.66
N ARG A 323 19.23 -4.13 4.12
CA ARG A 323 20.50 -4.44 4.82
C ARG A 323 20.75 -3.50 6.01
N GLU A 324 20.03 -2.39 6.06
CA GLU A 324 20.10 -1.36 7.10
C GLU A 324 19.09 -1.59 8.24
N ASP A 325 18.32 -2.68 8.18
CA ASP A 325 17.31 -3.03 9.17
C ASP A 325 17.90 -3.14 10.59
N VAL A 326 17.23 -2.52 11.56
CA VAL A 326 17.69 -2.48 12.95
C VAL A 326 16.99 -3.55 13.77
N TYR A 327 17.73 -4.51 14.32
CA TYR A 327 17.24 -5.56 15.19
C TYR A 327 16.65 -4.99 16.50
N VAL A 328 15.46 -5.49 16.87
CA VAL A 328 14.74 -5.19 18.11
C VAL A 328 14.53 -6.49 18.88
N SER A 329 14.93 -6.50 20.15
CA SER A 329 14.84 -7.70 21.00
C SER A 329 13.43 -7.93 21.56
N ALA A 330 13.10 -9.20 21.82
CA ALA A 330 11.87 -9.61 22.51
C ALA A 330 11.62 -8.81 23.80
N SER A 331 12.67 -8.56 24.57
CA SER A 331 12.62 -7.81 25.83
C SER A 331 12.30 -6.32 25.64
N GLN A 332 12.58 -5.73 24.48
CA GLN A 332 12.17 -4.35 24.16
C GLN A 332 10.71 -4.32 23.68
N ILE A 333 10.32 -5.25 22.81
CA ILE A 333 8.94 -5.40 22.32
C ILE A 333 7.98 -5.55 23.50
N ARG A 334 8.22 -6.54 24.38
CA ARG A 334 7.39 -6.84 25.55
C ARG A 334 7.45 -5.77 26.66
N ARG A 335 8.48 -4.90 26.69
CA ARG A 335 8.63 -3.86 27.72
C ARG A 335 7.82 -2.59 27.41
N PHE A 336 7.65 -2.27 26.13
CA PHE A 336 7.02 -1.03 25.67
C PHE A 336 5.71 -1.27 24.89
N ASP A 337 5.12 -2.47 25.03
CA ASP A 337 3.96 -2.97 24.25
C ASP A 337 4.05 -2.66 22.74
N LEU A 338 5.22 -2.91 22.15
CA LEU A 338 5.43 -2.60 20.74
C LEU A 338 4.66 -3.61 19.88
N ARG A 339 3.84 -3.09 18.96
CA ARG A 339 3.03 -3.89 18.03
C ARG A 339 3.51 -3.67 16.60
N ALA A 340 3.21 -4.60 15.70
CA ALA A 340 3.63 -4.48 14.31
C ALA A 340 3.11 -3.17 13.67
N GLY A 341 3.87 -2.59 12.76
CA GLY A 341 3.56 -1.29 12.15
C GLY A 341 3.84 -0.07 13.04
N ASP A 342 4.34 -0.25 14.27
CA ASP A 342 4.79 0.88 15.10
C ASP A 342 6.03 1.55 14.50
N GLN A 343 5.99 2.87 14.34
CA GLN A 343 7.15 3.68 13.97
C GLN A 343 8.00 3.94 15.22
N VAL A 344 8.90 3.01 15.50
CA VAL A 344 9.81 3.07 16.64
C VAL A 344 11.01 3.95 16.27
N SER A 345 11.43 4.80 17.20
CA SER A 345 12.60 5.66 17.02
C SER A 345 13.49 5.64 18.27
N GLY A 346 14.80 5.71 18.09
CA GLY A 346 15.73 5.79 19.21
C GLY A 346 17.19 5.51 18.88
N GLN A 347 17.94 5.05 19.88
CA GLN A 347 19.39 4.88 19.79
C GLN A 347 19.74 3.45 19.38
N ALA A 348 20.50 3.28 18.31
CA ALA A 348 21.06 2.01 17.87
C ALA A 348 22.60 2.01 17.93
N ARG A 349 23.17 0.82 18.04
CA ARG A 349 24.61 0.57 17.89
C ARG A 349 24.91 -0.22 16.61
N PRO A 350 26.12 -0.11 16.05
CA PRO A 350 26.62 -1.05 15.05
C PRO A 350 26.57 -2.51 15.53
N PRO A 351 26.55 -3.48 14.60
CA PRO A 351 26.82 -4.88 14.93
C PRO A 351 28.19 -5.04 15.62
N LYS A 352 28.29 -6.02 16.51
CA LYS A 352 29.54 -6.57 17.04
C LYS A 352 30.03 -7.73 16.17
N ASP A 353 31.23 -8.22 16.45
CA ASP A 353 31.77 -9.45 15.85
C ASP A 353 30.77 -10.61 15.94
N GLY A 354 30.34 -11.11 14.78
CA GLY A 354 29.34 -12.18 14.64
C GLY A 354 27.89 -11.73 14.46
N GLU A 355 27.56 -10.46 14.70
CA GLU A 355 26.24 -9.88 14.41
C GLU A 355 26.19 -9.33 12.96
N ARG A 356 25.01 -9.32 12.33
CA ARG A 356 24.83 -8.83 10.95
C ARG A 356 24.12 -7.48 10.83
N TYR A 357 23.36 -7.10 11.85
CA TYR A 357 22.46 -5.95 11.83
C TYR A 357 22.82 -4.94 12.91
N PHE A 358 22.43 -3.69 12.72
CA PHE A 358 22.39 -2.71 13.82
C PHE A 358 21.43 -3.22 14.91
N ALA A 359 21.72 -2.93 16.17
CA ALA A 359 20.89 -3.34 17.29
C ALA A 359 20.36 -2.12 18.05
N LEU A 360 19.04 -2.05 18.22
CA LEU A 360 18.40 -1.01 19.03
C LEU A 360 18.84 -1.15 20.49
N LEU A 361 19.34 -0.07 21.10
CA LEU A 361 19.70 0.00 22.51
C LEU A 361 18.55 0.56 23.34
N ARG A 362 18.01 1.71 22.93
CA ARG A 362 16.99 2.47 23.66
C ARG A 362 15.91 2.96 22.71
N VAL A 363 14.66 2.66 23.02
CA VAL A 363 13.50 3.33 22.42
C VAL A 363 13.42 4.74 23.04
N GLU A 364 13.31 5.77 22.20
CA GLU A 364 13.09 7.16 22.63
C GLU A 364 11.63 7.57 22.38
N ALA A 365 11.03 7.11 21.28
CA ALA A 365 9.65 7.39 20.90
C ALA A 365 9.01 6.24 20.10
N VAL A 366 7.69 6.16 20.14
CA VAL A 366 6.86 5.20 19.40
C VAL A 366 5.70 5.96 18.77
N ASN A 367 5.60 5.94 17.44
CA ASN A 367 4.68 6.77 16.63
C ASN A 367 4.75 8.28 16.95
N GLY A 368 5.89 8.76 17.44
CA GLY A 368 6.11 10.15 17.82
C GLY A 368 5.69 10.55 19.24
N LEU A 369 5.12 9.62 20.01
CA LEU A 369 4.86 9.77 21.44
C LEU A 369 6.00 9.17 22.28
N SER A 370 6.12 9.56 23.55
CA SER A 370 6.98 8.83 24.49
C SER A 370 6.50 7.37 24.66
N PRO A 371 7.39 6.39 24.92
CA PRO A 371 7.02 4.98 24.95
C PRO A 371 6.00 4.64 26.04
N GLU A 372 6.02 5.40 27.14
CA GLU A 372 5.07 5.25 28.26
C GLU A 372 3.65 5.61 27.81
N LYS A 373 3.46 6.79 27.21
CA LYS A 373 2.16 7.22 26.64
C LYS A 373 1.70 6.32 25.51
N SER A 374 2.63 5.78 24.72
CA SER A 374 2.30 4.89 23.60
C SER A 374 1.71 3.55 24.05
N ALA A 375 1.99 3.11 25.28
CA ALA A 375 1.39 1.91 25.88
C ALA A 375 -0.02 2.15 26.46
N GLU A 376 -0.47 3.41 26.58
CA GLU A 376 -1.82 3.78 27.03
C GLU A 376 -2.85 3.78 25.87
N ARG A 377 -2.39 3.63 24.62
CA ARG A 377 -3.26 3.66 23.43
C ARG A 377 -4.13 2.39 23.34
N PRO A 378 -5.39 2.48 22.87
CA PRO A 378 -6.25 1.31 22.68
C PRO A 378 -5.70 0.34 21.62
N ASP A 379 -6.22 -0.89 21.60
CA ASP A 379 -5.98 -1.82 20.49
C ASP A 379 -7.09 -1.71 19.42
N PHE A 380 -6.69 -1.70 18.15
CA PHE A 380 -7.59 -1.46 17.01
C PHE A 380 -8.77 -2.43 16.93
N ASP A 381 -8.56 -3.71 17.24
CA ASP A 381 -9.63 -4.71 17.14
C ASP A 381 -10.65 -4.58 18.31
N GLY A 382 -10.34 -3.79 19.35
CA GLY A 382 -11.24 -3.40 20.44
C GLY A 382 -11.99 -2.07 20.25
N LEU A 383 -11.75 -1.33 19.15
CA LEU A 383 -12.40 -0.05 18.88
C LEU A 383 -13.80 -0.21 18.26
N THR A 384 -14.81 0.47 18.82
CA THR A 384 -16.21 0.43 18.35
C THR A 384 -16.33 0.86 16.88
N PRO A 385 -16.76 -0.02 15.96
CA PRO A 385 -16.97 0.31 14.56
C PRO A 385 -18.35 0.95 14.34
N ILE A 386 -18.39 2.08 13.64
CA ILE A 386 -19.63 2.74 13.21
C ILE A 386 -19.67 2.93 11.69
N PHE A 387 -20.84 3.27 11.15
CA PHE A 387 -20.96 3.71 9.75
C PHE A 387 -20.21 5.03 9.54
N PRO A 388 -19.60 5.26 8.36
CA PRO A 388 -19.05 6.57 8.01
C PRO A 388 -20.13 7.66 8.09
N ASN A 389 -19.85 8.71 8.87
CA ASN A 389 -20.72 9.85 9.16
C ASN A 389 -20.06 11.21 8.88
N SER A 390 -18.93 11.19 8.18
CA SER A 390 -18.18 12.36 7.75
C SER A 390 -17.58 12.06 6.38
N ARG A 391 -17.82 12.95 5.41
CA ARG A 391 -17.51 12.75 3.99
C ARG A 391 -16.17 13.36 3.59
N PHE A 392 -15.42 12.67 2.75
CA PHE A 392 -14.38 13.27 1.93
C PHE A 392 -15.05 14.00 0.76
N ARG A 393 -14.84 15.31 0.66
CA ARG A 393 -15.22 16.08 -0.53
C ARG A 393 -14.08 15.95 -1.54
N LEU A 394 -14.40 15.48 -2.74
CA LEU A 394 -13.44 15.13 -3.78
C LEU A 394 -13.38 16.20 -4.88
N GLU A 395 -14.45 16.98 -5.05
CA GLU A 395 -14.46 18.17 -5.91
C GLU A 395 -13.31 19.14 -5.57
N THR A 396 -12.45 19.41 -6.55
CA THR A 396 -11.26 20.29 -6.43
C THR A 396 -11.29 21.43 -7.44
N SER A 397 -11.49 21.11 -8.73
CA SER A 397 -11.72 22.07 -9.80
C SER A 397 -12.94 21.68 -10.65
N ARG A 398 -13.46 22.64 -11.40
CA ARG A 398 -14.60 22.47 -12.32
C ARG A 398 -14.35 21.37 -13.35
N GLU A 399 -13.10 21.29 -13.81
CA GLU A 399 -12.59 20.42 -14.86
C GLU A 399 -12.43 18.97 -14.41
N ASP A 400 -12.28 18.71 -13.10
CA ASP A 400 -12.21 17.33 -12.59
C ASP A 400 -13.58 16.68 -12.42
N LEU A 401 -14.20 16.40 -13.57
CA LEU A 401 -15.46 15.68 -13.67
C LEU A 401 -15.41 14.27 -13.04
N ALA A 402 -14.23 13.68 -12.82
CA ALA A 402 -14.13 12.35 -12.19
C ALA A 402 -14.50 12.42 -10.71
N CYS A 403 -13.76 13.21 -9.94
CA CYS A 403 -14.08 13.43 -8.53
C CYS A 403 -15.47 14.04 -8.32
N ARG A 404 -15.88 14.97 -9.20
CA ARG A 404 -17.22 15.57 -9.17
C ARG A 404 -18.35 14.56 -9.38
N VAL A 405 -18.19 13.57 -10.28
CA VAL A 405 -19.20 12.48 -10.45
C VAL A 405 -19.19 11.52 -9.26
N VAL A 406 -18.01 11.17 -8.72
CA VAL A 406 -17.93 10.31 -7.52
C VAL A 406 -18.64 10.97 -6.33
N ASP A 407 -18.46 12.28 -6.13
CA ASP A 407 -19.14 13.06 -5.08
C ASP A 407 -20.68 13.09 -5.21
N ILE A 408 -21.25 12.80 -6.39
CA ILE A 408 -22.70 12.79 -6.65
C ILE A 408 -23.27 11.37 -6.62
N ILE A 409 -22.51 10.38 -7.10
CA ILE A 409 -23.02 9.02 -7.37
C ILE A 409 -22.55 7.99 -6.35
N ALA A 410 -21.37 8.16 -5.73
CA ALA A 410 -20.80 7.20 -4.79
C ALA A 410 -19.96 7.94 -3.73
N PRO A 411 -20.60 8.75 -2.85
CA PRO A 411 -19.91 9.57 -1.87
C PRO A 411 -19.04 8.71 -0.94
N ILE A 412 -17.84 9.20 -0.61
CA ILE A 412 -16.85 8.45 0.17
C ILE A 412 -16.74 9.02 1.57
N GLY A 413 -17.00 8.20 2.59
CA GLY A 413 -16.84 8.57 3.99
C GLY A 413 -15.47 8.25 4.58
N ARG A 414 -15.11 8.98 5.65
CA ARG A 414 -14.06 8.59 6.60
C ARG A 414 -14.44 7.24 7.20
N GLY A 415 -13.71 6.17 6.84
CA GLY A 415 -14.01 4.79 7.23
C GLY A 415 -14.68 3.92 6.16
N GLN A 416 -14.73 4.36 4.89
CA GLN A 416 -15.34 3.58 3.80
C GLN A 416 -14.56 2.28 3.48
N ARG A 417 -15.29 1.23 3.08
CA ARG A 417 -14.81 0.03 2.40
C ARG A 417 -15.27 0.08 0.94
N GLY A 418 -14.54 0.81 0.11
CA GLY A 418 -14.89 1.05 -1.29
C GLY A 418 -14.19 0.07 -2.24
N LEU A 419 -14.95 -0.46 -3.21
CA LEU A 419 -14.41 -1.22 -4.34
C LEU A 419 -14.48 -0.41 -5.63
N ILE A 420 -13.33 -0.17 -6.27
CA ILE A 420 -13.26 0.42 -7.61
C ILE A 420 -13.22 -0.75 -8.60
N VAL A 421 -14.39 -1.13 -9.10
CA VAL A 421 -14.60 -2.31 -9.95
C VAL A 421 -14.26 -1.92 -11.39
N ALA A 422 -13.13 -2.42 -11.89
CA ALA A 422 -12.47 -1.87 -13.08
C ALA A 422 -11.99 -2.97 -14.05
N PRO A 423 -12.51 -3.02 -15.28
CA PRO A 423 -11.95 -3.90 -16.29
C PRO A 423 -10.62 -3.35 -16.83
N PRO A 424 -9.68 -4.21 -17.29
CA PRO A 424 -8.42 -3.79 -17.88
C PRO A 424 -8.61 -2.71 -18.96
N LYS A 425 -7.76 -1.66 -18.87
CA LYS A 425 -7.74 -0.41 -19.67
C LYS A 425 -8.85 0.62 -19.41
N ALA A 426 -9.74 0.45 -18.42
CA ALA A 426 -10.85 1.39 -18.17
C ALA A 426 -10.49 2.72 -17.45
N GLY A 427 -9.19 3.03 -17.25
CA GLY A 427 -8.75 4.27 -16.59
C GLY A 427 -8.52 4.19 -15.06
N LYS A 428 -8.56 2.98 -14.49
CA LYS A 428 -8.26 2.63 -13.08
C LYS A 428 -7.22 3.55 -12.41
N THR A 429 -5.99 3.54 -12.90
CA THR A 429 -4.83 4.25 -12.32
C THR A 429 -5.01 5.78 -12.33
N VAL A 430 -5.66 6.33 -13.36
CA VAL A 430 -5.98 7.77 -13.48
C VAL A 430 -7.03 8.18 -12.46
N LEU A 431 -8.05 7.34 -12.23
CA LEU A 431 -9.07 7.58 -11.21
C LEU A 431 -8.47 7.53 -9.80
N LEU A 432 -7.63 6.53 -9.49
CA LEU A 432 -6.91 6.46 -8.21
C LEU A 432 -6.08 7.71 -7.94
N LYS A 433 -5.25 8.16 -8.90
CA LYS A 433 -4.45 9.38 -8.77
C LYS A 433 -5.29 10.63 -8.48
N LYS A 434 -6.47 10.74 -9.09
CA LYS A 434 -7.39 11.86 -8.86
C LYS A 434 -7.99 11.83 -7.46
N LEU A 435 -8.48 10.67 -7.01
CA LEU A 435 -8.96 10.49 -5.64
C LEU A 435 -7.86 10.77 -4.62
N ALA A 436 -6.64 10.29 -4.86
CA ALA A 436 -5.47 10.52 -4.03
C ALA A 436 -5.17 12.02 -3.84
N ASN A 437 -5.05 12.76 -4.94
CA ASN A 437 -4.75 14.19 -4.89
C ASN A 437 -5.91 15.04 -4.40
N ALA A 438 -7.16 14.64 -4.67
CA ALA A 438 -8.34 15.29 -4.10
C ALA A 438 -8.38 15.17 -2.57
N ILE A 439 -8.12 13.98 -2.02
CA ILE A 439 -8.03 13.77 -0.57
C ILE A 439 -6.86 14.57 0.02
N ALA A 440 -5.67 14.51 -0.59
CA ALA A 440 -4.51 15.26 -0.12
C ALA A 440 -4.65 16.79 -0.20
N GLN A 441 -5.52 17.30 -1.08
CA GLN A 441 -5.84 18.73 -1.18
C GLN A 441 -6.95 19.16 -0.21
N ASN A 442 -8.04 18.39 -0.13
CA ASN A 442 -9.27 18.77 0.58
C ASN A 442 -9.35 18.22 2.02
N SER A 443 -8.42 17.35 2.41
CA SER A 443 -8.31 16.78 3.76
C SER A 443 -6.84 16.48 4.10
N PRO A 444 -5.97 17.52 4.16
CA PRO A 444 -4.52 17.37 4.35
C PRO A 444 -4.12 16.84 5.73
N GLU A 445 -5.05 16.76 6.68
CA GLU A 445 -4.87 16.10 7.98
C GLU A 445 -4.98 14.56 7.91
N THR A 446 -5.57 14.03 6.83
CA THR A 446 -5.77 12.59 6.61
C THR A 446 -4.48 11.93 6.12
N ARG A 447 -4.05 10.83 6.77
CA ARG A 447 -2.86 10.09 6.33
C ARG A 447 -3.18 9.26 5.10
N LEU A 448 -2.80 9.78 3.93
CA LEU A 448 -2.86 9.04 2.67
C LEU A 448 -1.69 8.04 2.56
N MET A 449 -2.03 6.80 2.22
CA MET A 449 -1.15 5.69 1.86
C MET A 449 -1.60 5.10 0.52
N VAL A 450 -0.67 4.78 -0.37
CA VAL A 450 -0.93 4.04 -1.61
C VAL A 450 -0.17 2.72 -1.57
N LEU A 451 -0.88 1.62 -1.80
CA LEU A 451 -0.35 0.25 -1.74
C LEU A 451 -0.48 -0.42 -3.10
N LEU A 452 0.65 -0.68 -3.75
CA LEU A 452 0.73 -1.25 -5.10
C LEU A 452 1.26 -2.69 -5.02
N ILE A 453 0.48 -3.65 -5.52
CA ILE A 453 0.73 -5.10 -5.37
C ILE A 453 0.67 -5.77 -6.73
N ASP A 454 1.77 -6.42 -7.14
CA ASP A 454 1.90 -7.15 -8.42
C ASP A 454 1.59 -6.22 -9.63
N GLU A 455 1.85 -4.93 -9.47
CA GLU A 455 1.75 -3.92 -10.53
C GLU A 455 3.15 -3.53 -11.03
N ARG A 456 3.21 -2.74 -12.10
CA ARG A 456 4.46 -2.57 -12.86
C ARG A 456 5.39 -1.49 -12.30
N PRO A 457 6.73 -1.63 -12.41
CA PRO A 457 7.69 -0.61 -11.97
C PRO A 457 7.44 0.79 -12.57
N GLU A 458 7.00 0.88 -13.83
CA GLU A 458 6.66 2.16 -14.44
C GLU A 458 5.40 2.80 -13.83
N GLU A 459 4.40 2.01 -13.45
CA GLU A 459 3.17 2.49 -12.80
C GLU A 459 3.41 2.89 -11.33
N VAL A 460 4.34 2.19 -10.63
CA VAL A 460 4.81 2.59 -9.30
C VAL A 460 5.50 3.95 -9.35
N THR A 461 6.51 4.11 -10.22
CA THR A 461 7.27 5.36 -10.39
C THR A 461 6.36 6.53 -10.78
N ASP A 462 5.35 6.26 -11.62
CA ASP A 462 4.36 7.24 -12.05
C ASP A 462 3.38 7.63 -10.92
N MET A 463 3.09 6.72 -9.98
CA MET A 463 2.29 6.99 -8.79
C MET A 463 3.05 7.85 -7.77
N GLU A 464 4.28 7.46 -7.42
CA GLU A 464 5.17 8.17 -6.48
C GLU A 464 5.35 9.65 -6.84
N ARG A 465 5.56 9.93 -8.13
CA ARG A 465 5.74 11.30 -8.64
C ARG A 465 4.45 12.10 -8.72
N SER A 466 3.30 11.43 -8.70
CA SER A 466 1.99 12.06 -8.91
C SER A 466 1.17 12.27 -7.64
N VAL A 467 1.48 11.60 -6.53
CA VAL A 467 0.63 11.56 -5.33
C VAL A 467 1.38 12.03 -4.09
N ARG A 468 0.74 12.92 -3.32
CA ARG A 468 1.25 13.40 -2.02
C ARG A 468 0.82 12.44 -0.88
N GLY A 469 1.50 11.30 -0.76
CA GLY A 469 1.20 10.28 0.26
C GLY A 469 2.43 9.46 0.68
N GLU A 470 2.25 8.54 1.62
CA GLU A 470 3.15 7.37 1.73
C GLU A 470 2.85 6.45 0.54
N VAL A 471 3.85 5.97 -0.19
CA VAL A 471 3.68 4.94 -1.24
C VAL A 471 4.47 3.70 -0.82
N ALA A 472 3.84 2.55 -0.96
CA ALA A 472 4.40 1.24 -0.63
C ALA A 472 4.12 0.27 -1.79
N SER A 473 5.13 -0.46 -2.24
CA SER A 473 5.00 -1.30 -3.43
C SER A 473 5.73 -2.63 -3.33
N SER A 474 5.17 -3.63 -3.99
CA SER A 474 5.84 -4.88 -4.36
C SER A 474 5.43 -5.18 -5.81
N THR A 475 6.38 -5.06 -6.75
CA THR A 475 6.10 -5.19 -8.19
C THR A 475 5.90 -6.65 -8.59
N PHE A 476 5.45 -6.91 -9.82
CA PHE A 476 5.26 -8.27 -10.34
C PHE A 476 6.56 -9.11 -10.39
N ASP A 477 7.73 -8.49 -10.21
CA ASP A 477 9.03 -9.17 -10.15
C ASP A 477 9.30 -9.84 -8.79
N GLU A 478 8.58 -9.42 -7.74
CA GLU A 478 8.74 -9.91 -6.36
C GLU A 478 7.90 -11.19 -6.10
N PRO A 479 8.27 -12.03 -5.11
CA PRO A 479 7.51 -13.23 -4.80
C PRO A 479 6.19 -12.91 -4.06
N PRO A 480 5.16 -13.78 -4.18
CA PRO A 480 3.86 -13.61 -3.50
C PRO A 480 3.93 -13.40 -1.98
N GLU A 481 4.92 -13.99 -1.30
CA GLU A 481 5.18 -13.83 0.14
C GLU A 481 5.66 -12.41 0.52
N ASP A 482 6.20 -11.65 -0.44
CA ASP A 482 6.65 -10.28 -0.24
C ASP A 482 5.52 -9.28 -0.53
N HIS A 483 4.67 -9.55 -1.54
CA HIS A 483 3.39 -8.85 -1.72
C HIS A 483 2.54 -8.87 -0.44
N ILE A 484 2.38 -10.06 0.15
CA ILE A 484 1.63 -10.27 1.39
C ILE A 484 2.24 -9.48 2.54
N ARG A 485 3.57 -9.50 2.69
CA ARG A 485 4.26 -8.83 3.80
C ARG A 485 4.16 -7.32 3.72
N VAL A 486 4.33 -6.73 2.54
CA VAL A 486 4.15 -5.28 2.34
C VAL A 486 2.70 -4.88 2.65
N ALA A 487 1.72 -5.67 2.21
CA ALA A 487 0.31 -5.43 2.54
C ALA A 487 0.00 -5.56 4.04
N GLU A 488 0.48 -6.60 4.73
CA GLU A 488 0.28 -6.76 6.17
C GLU A 488 0.97 -5.64 6.97
N MET A 489 2.18 -5.22 6.57
CA MET A 489 2.90 -4.10 7.21
C MET A 489 2.20 -2.76 7.03
N VAL A 490 1.68 -2.44 5.83
CA VAL A 490 0.90 -1.21 5.58
C VAL A 490 -0.41 -1.23 6.36
N LEU A 491 -1.08 -2.39 6.44
CA LEU A 491 -2.31 -2.52 7.24
C LEU A 491 -2.06 -2.28 8.73
N GLU A 492 -1.06 -2.93 9.31
CA GLU A 492 -0.76 -2.74 10.73
C GLU A 492 -0.29 -1.31 11.02
N ARG A 493 0.52 -0.71 10.14
CA ARG A 493 0.88 0.72 10.22
C ARG A 493 -0.36 1.62 10.23
N ALA A 494 -1.33 1.37 9.35
CA ALA A 494 -2.57 2.13 9.31
C ALA A 494 -3.39 1.96 10.61
N LYS A 495 -3.48 0.75 11.17
CA LYS A 495 -4.14 0.50 12.47
C LYS A 495 -3.49 1.30 13.60
N ARG A 496 -2.16 1.28 13.73
CA ARG A 496 -1.43 2.03 14.78
C ARG A 496 -1.71 3.54 14.72
N LEU A 497 -1.95 4.10 13.54
CA LEU A 497 -2.32 5.51 13.39
C LEU A 497 -3.79 5.78 13.77
N VAL A 498 -4.72 4.86 13.47
CA VAL A 498 -6.13 4.99 13.90
C VAL A 498 -6.30 4.83 15.41
N GLU A 499 -5.46 4.01 16.06
CA GLU A 499 -5.34 3.92 17.53
C GLU A 499 -4.94 5.26 18.18
N MET A 500 -4.25 6.13 17.42
CA MET A 500 -3.92 7.50 17.84
C MET A 500 -4.99 8.54 17.46
N GLY A 501 -6.15 8.10 16.97
CA GLY A 501 -7.26 8.99 16.60
C GLY A 501 -7.16 9.60 15.19
N LEU A 502 -6.21 9.18 14.36
CA LEU A 502 -6.03 9.76 13.01
C LEU A 502 -6.98 9.14 11.97
N ASP A 503 -7.42 9.95 11.01
CA ASP A 503 -8.05 9.43 9.79
C ASP A 503 -6.98 8.98 8.79
N VAL A 504 -7.12 7.76 8.26
CA VAL A 504 -6.17 7.11 7.36
C VAL A 504 -6.91 6.63 6.11
N VAL A 505 -6.28 6.78 4.94
CA VAL A 505 -6.78 6.27 3.65
C VAL A 505 -5.71 5.39 3.02
N ILE A 506 -6.03 4.11 2.81
CA ILE A 506 -5.26 3.21 1.95
C ILE A 506 -5.93 3.16 0.57
N LEU A 507 -5.18 3.49 -0.47
CA LEU A 507 -5.53 3.23 -1.86
C LEU A 507 -4.80 1.94 -2.30
N LEU A 508 -5.52 0.83 -2.41
CA LEU A 508 -4.95 -0.48 -2.78
C LEU A 508 -5.16 -0.77 -4.27
N ASP A 509 -4.07 -0.99 -4.99
CA ASP A 509 -4.08 -1.47 -6.36
C ASP A 509 -3.26 -2.77 -6.51
N SER A 510 -3.84 -3.97 -6.50
CA SER A 510 -5.28 -4.30 -6.43
C SER A 510 -5.60 -5.40 -5.41
N ILE A 511 -6.86 -5.44 -4.96
CA ILE A 511 -7.31 -6.50 -4.05
C ILE A 511 -7.37 -7.86 -4.74
N THR A 512 -7.61 -7.87 -6.06
CA THR A 512 -7.61 -9.09 -6.88
C THR A 512 -6.22 -9.72 -6.93
N ARG A 513 -5.18 -8.91 -7.18
CA ARG A 513 -3.77 -9.37 -7.16
C ARG A 513 -3.35 -9.82 -5.76
N LEU A 514 -3.71 -9.07 -4.71
CA LEU A 514 -3.43 -9.48 -3.32
C LEU A 514 -4.09 -10.82 -2.96
N ALA A 515 -5.37 -11.04 -3.32
CA ALA A 515 -6.06 -12.31 -3.08
C ALA A 515 -5.44 -13.48 -3.87
N ARG A 516 -4.94 -13.24 -5.09
CA ARG A 516 -4.15 -14.22 -5.85
C ARG A 516 -2.85 -14.60 -5.13
N ALA A 517 -2.12 -13.62 -4.58
CA ALA A 517 -0.90 -13.90 -3.80
C ALA A 517 -1.16 -14.80 -2.59
N TYR A 518 -2.25 -14.54 -1.85
CA TYR A 518 -2.67 -15.42 -0.74
C TYR A 518 -3.07 -16.83 -1.21
N ASN A 519 -3.71 -16.96 -2.38
CA ASN A 519 -4.05 -18.27 -2.95
C ASN A 519 -2.82 -19.07 -3.46
N LEU A 520 -1.70 -18.41 -3.74
CA LEU A 520 -0.46 -19.07 -4.16
C LEU A 520 0.41 -19.53 -2.97
N THR A 521 0.24 -18.92 -1.80
CA THR A 521 1.11 -19.11 -0.62
C THR A 521 0.48 -19.96 0.50
N ILE A 522 -0.84 -20.03 0.56
CA ILE A 522 -1.55 -20.81 1.57
C ILE A 522 -1.54 -22.32 1.21
N PRO A 523 -1.18 -23.21 2.14
CA PRO A 523 -1.27 -24.66 1.91
C PRO A 523 -2.69 -25.09 1.56
N ALA A 524 -2.84 -25.86 0.47
CA ALA A 524 -4.14 -26.26 -0.04
C ALA A 524 -4.97 -27.05 0.98
N SER A 525 -6.20 -26.61 1.23
CA SER A 525 -7.17 -27.22 2.16
C SER A 525 -7.81 -28.52 1.64
N GLY A 526 -7.54 -28.87 0.38
CA GLY A 526 -8.24 -29.95 -0.34
C GLY A 526 -9.65 -29.57 -0.82
N ARG A 527 -10.08 -28.32 -0.64
CA ARG A 527 -11.36 -27.78 -1.14
C ARG A 527 -11.10 -26.66 -2.13
N THR A 528 -11.80 -26.67 -3.26
CA THR A 528 -11.70 -25.61 -4.27
C THR A 528 -13.08 -25.03 -4.60
N LEU A 529 -13.12 -23.70 -4.76
CA LEU A 529 -14.23 -22.96 -5.33
C LEU A 529 -14.15 -22.99 -6.86
N SER A 530 -15.19 -22.47 -7.52
CA SER A 530 -15.13 -22.12 -8.94
C SER A 530 -13.90 -21.23 -9.23
N GLY A 531 -13.28 -21.42 -10.38
CA GLY A 531 -12.03 -20.73 -10.73
C GLY A 531 -10.76 -21.32 -10.10
N GLY A 532 -10.84 -22.38 -9.29
CA GLY A 532 -9.66 -23.07 -8.73
C GLY A 532 -9.07 -22.41 -7.49
N MET A 533 -9.85 -21.57 -6.81
CA MET A 533 -9.45 -20.85 -5.60
C MET A 533 -9.70 -21.69 -4.34
N ASP A 534 -8.83 -21.60 -3.34
CA ASP A 534 -9.07 -22.20 -2.03
C ASP A 534 -9.95 -21.26 -1.15
N PRO A 535 -11.04 -21.74 -0.50
CA PRO A 535 -11.84 -20.92 0.40
C PRO A 535 -11.05 -20.24 1.53
N ALA A 536 -9.99 -20.89 2.03
CA ALA A 536 -9.14 -20.36 3.09
C ALA A 536 -8.28 -19.18 2.60
N ALA A 537 -7.97 -19.13 1.30
CA ALA A 537 -7.17 -18.05 0.71
C ALA A 537 -7.86 -16.68 0.82
N LEU A 538 -9.20 -16.64 0.83
CA LEU A 538 -9.97 -15.40 0.99
C LEU A 538 -9.99 -14.85 2.41
N HIS A 539 -9.65 -15.64 3.44
CA HIS A 539 -9.83 -15.23 4.84
C HIS A 539 -8.95 -14.02 5.22
N LYS A 540 -7.64 -14.07 4.94
CA LYS A 540 -6.73 -12.93 5.19
C LYS A 540 -7.08 -11.69 4.33
N PRO A 541 -7.29 -11.79 3.01
CA PRO A 541 -7.78 -10.68 2.18
C PRO A 541 -9.08 -10.04 2.69
N LYS A 542 -10.06 -10.84 3.15
CA LYS A 542 -11.29 -10.33 3.76
C LYS A 542 -11.03 -9.63 5.09
N ARG A 543 -10.11 -10.11 5.94
CA ARG A 543 -9.70 -9.39 7.17
C ARG A 543 -8.98 -8.08 6.85
N PHE A 544 -8.17 -8.02 5.79
CA PHE A 544 -7.53 -6.78 5.32
C PHE A 544 -8.61 -5.74 4.95
N PHE A 545 -9.53 -6.08 4.06
CA PHE A 545 -10.55 -5.12 3.60
C PHE A 545 -11.61 -4.80 4.67
N GLY A 546 -11.99 -5.79 5.48
CA GLY A 546 -12.85 -5.65 6.65
C GLY A 546 -12.22 -4.90 7.84
N ALA A 547 -10.94 -4.56 7.78
CA ALA A 547 -10.33 -3.66 8.75
C ALA A 547 -10.91 -2.25 8.62
N ALA A 548 -11.19 -1.77 7.40
CA ALA A 548 -11.70 -0.42 7.19
C ALA A 548 -13.07 -0.17 7.86
N ARG A 549 -13.13 0.90 8.64
CA ARG A 549 -14.23 1.28 9.54
C ARG A 549 -14.07 2.74 9.96
N LYS A 550 -15.17 3.42 10.29
CA LYS A 550 -15.12 4.61 11.16
C LYS A 550 -15.09 4.12 12.62
N VAL A 551 -14.27 4.75 13.45
CA VAL A 551 -14.24 4.48 14.90
C VAL A 551 -15.05 5.54 15.63
N GLU A 552 -15.88 5.11 16.58
CA GLU A 552 -16.58 6.01 17.50
C GLU A 552 -15.58 6.75 18.40
N ASN A 553 -15.72 8.08 18.53
CA ASN A 553 -14.83 8.94 19.31
C ASN A 553 -13.32 8.83 18.95
N GLY A 554 -13.00 8.38 17.73
CA GLY A 554 -11.63 8.20 17.27
C GLY A 554 -11.45 8.44 15.76
N GLY A 555 -10.36 7.89 15.22
CA GLY A 555 -9.94 8.05 13.83
C GLY A 555 -10.81 7.29 12.83
N SER A 556 -10.26 6.96 11.67
CA SER A 556 -10.91 6.05 10.71
C SER A 556 -9.88 5.35 9.84
N LEU A 557 -10.18 4.09 9.47
CA LEU A 557 -9.46 3.40 8.42
C LEU A 557 -10.37 3.35 7.19
N THR A 558 -10.02 4.09 6.16
CA THR A 558 -10.66 4.05 4.85
C THR A 558 -9.82 3.17 3.93
N ILE A 559 -10.42 2.20 3.25
CA ILE A 559 -9.76 1.42 2.20
C ILE A 559 -10.58 1.56 0.92
N LEU A 560 -9.96 2.15 -0.11
CA LEU A 560 -10.46 2.13 -1.48
C LEU A 560 -9.57 1.18 -2.27
N ALA A 561 -10.11 0.03 -2.66
CA ALA A 561 -9.35 -1.01 -3.32
C ALA A 561 -9.88 -1.27 -4.74
N THR A 562 -9.00 -1.42 -5.72
CA THR A 562 -9.40 -1.81 -7.07
C THR A 562 -9.69 -3.30 -7.12
N ALA A 563 -10.75 -3.66 -7.86
CA ALA A 563 -11.12 -5.05 -8.15
C ALA A 563 -11.18 -5.22 -9.68
N LEU A 564 -10.41 -6.18 -10.21
CA LEU A 564 -10.37 -6.47 -11.63
C LEU A 564 -11.55 -7.36 -12.04
N VAL A 565 -12.22 -6.97 -13.12
CA VAL A 565 -13.32 -7.71 -13.77
C VAL A 565 -13.11 -7.78 -15.29
N ASP A 566 -13.91 -8.57 -16.01
CA ASP A 566 -13.78 -8.79 -17.47
C ASP A 566 -12.35 -9.12 -17.93
N THR A 567 -11.62 -9.89 -17.10
CA THR A 567 -10.26 -10.40 -17.34
C THR A 567 -10.27 -11.71 -18.13
N GLY A 568 -11.41 -12.40 -18.18
CA GLY A 568 -11.55 -13.76 -18.70
C GLY A 568 -11.21 -14.86 -17.69
N SER A 569 -10.79 -14.50 -16.47
CA SER A 569 -10.45 -15.46 -15.41
C SER A 569 -11.58 -15.60 -14.39
N ARG A 570 -12.20 -16.78 -14.35
CA ARG A 570 -13.24 -17.14 -13.35
C ARG A 570 -12.79 -16.97 -11.89
N MET A 571 -11.48 -16.98 -11.65
CA MET A 571 -10.93 -16.70 -10.32
C MET A 571 -11.19 -15.24 -9.91
N ASP A 572 -11.06 -14.28 -10.83
CA ASP A 572 -11.25 -12.85 -10.55
C ASP A 572 -12.73 -12.53 -10.30
N ASP A 573 -13.61 -13.13 -11.10
CA ASP A 573 -15.08 -13.02 -10.94
C ASP A 573 -15.51 -13.47 -9.53
N VAL A 574 -14.97 -14.59 -9.03
CA VAL A 574 -15.23 -15.09 -7.68
C VAL A 574 -14.58 -14.22 -6.60
N ILE A 575 -13.35 -13.73 -6.80
CA ILE A 575 -12.72 -12.78 -5.86
C ILE A 575 -13.60 -11.53 -5.70
N TYR A 576 -14.09 -10.98 -6.81
CA TYR A 576 -14.89 -9.76 -6.82
C TYR A 576 -16.23 -9.92 -6.09
N GLU A 577 -17.05 -10.93 -6.41
CA GLU A 577 -18.34 -11.12 -5.73
C GLU A 577 -18.18 -11.44 -4.22
N GLU A 578 -17.11 -12.16 -3.83
CA GLU A 578 -16.78 -12.43 -2.42
C GLU A 578 -16.37 -11.15 -1.65
N PHE A 579 -15.82 -10.14 -2.33
CA PHE A 579 -15.52 -8.83 -1.73
C PHE A 579 -16.69 -7.85 -1.76
N LYS A 580 -17.55 -7.91 -2.77
CA LYS A 580 -18.77 -7.11 -2.93
C LYS A 580 -19.71 -7.24 -1.73
N GLY A 581 -19.82 -8.45 -1.15
CA GLY A 581 -20.52 -8.65 0.13
C GLY A 581 -19.89 -7.92 1.33
N THR A 582 -18.56 -7.79 1.34
CA THR A 582 -17.74 -7.20 2.42
C THR A 582 -17.68 -5.66 2.35
N GLY A 583 -17.72 -5.09 1.14
CA GLY A 583 -17.70 -3.65 0.86
C GLY A 583 -18.98 -2.92 1.29
N ASN A 584 -18.89 -1.59 1.36
CA ASN A 584 -20.05 -0.71 1.58
C ASN A 584 -20.11 0.47 0.58
N MET A 585 -19.21 0.53 -0.39
CA MET A 585 -19.29 1.40 -1.57
C MET A 585 -18.77 0.62 -2.78
N GLU A 586 -19.41 0.81 -3.93
CA GLU A 586 -18.99 0.26 -5.22
C GLU A 586 -18.92 1.38 -6.26
N LEU A 587 -17.82 1.42 -7.02
CA LEU A 587 -17.57 2.39 -8.07
C LEU A 587 -17.13 1.64 -9.33
N HIS A 588 -18.06 1.48 -10.28
CA HIS A 588 -17.88 0.65 -11.47
C HIS A 588 -17.37 1.47 -12.66
N LEU A 589 -16.38 0.95 -13.38
CA LEU A 589 -15.90 1.50 -14.65
C LEU A 589 -16.36 0.62 -15.83
N ASP A 590 -16.86 1.22 -16.91
CA ASP A 590 -17.35 0.54 -18.11
C ASP A 590 -16.27 0.58 -19.23
N ARG A 591 -15.85 -0.60 -19.69
CA ARG A 591 -14.93 -0.75 -20.83
C ARG A 591 -15.45 -0.03 -22.08
N LYS A 592 -16.77 -0.04 -22.33
CA LYS A 592 -17.38 0.57 -23.53
C LYS A 592 -17.33 2.11 -23.50
N LEU A 593 -17.39 2.72 -22.32
CA LEU A 593 -17.17 4.17 -22.15
C LEU A 593 -15.71 4.52 -22.47
N ALA A 594 -14.75 3.74 -21.94
CA ALA A 594 -13.33 3.95 -22.17
C ALA A 594 -12.93 3.74 -23.66
N GLU A 595 -13.51 2.74 -24.33
CA GLU A 595 -13.33 2.49 -25.77
C GLU A 595 -13.87 3.64 -26.64
N ARG A 596 -15.01 4.23 -26.27
CA ARG A 596 -15.56 5.48 -26.85
C ARG A 596 -14.77 6.74 -26.47
N ARG A 597 -13.76 6.65 -25.60
CA ARG A 597 -13.00 7.76 -25.00
C ARG A 597 -13.85 8.71 -24.13
N THR A 598 -15.01 8.28 -23.66
CA THR A 598 -15.84 9.03 -22.71
C THR A 598 -15.27 8.84 -21.31
N PHE A 599 -14.53 9.84 -20.83
CA PHE A 599 -13.92 9.87 -19.50
C PHE A 599 -14.54 10.96 -18.61
N PRO A 600 -14.74 10.72 -17.29
CA PRO A 600 -14.55 9.46 -16.56
C PRO A 600 -15.46 8.32 -17.07
N ALA A 601 -14.90 7.12 -17.20
CA ALA A 601 -15.59 5.96 -17.79
C ALA A 601 -16.49 5.23 -16.76
N LEU A 602 -17.21 5.98 -15.93
CA LEU A 602 -17.96 5.45 -14.78
C LEU A 602 -19.36 4.94 -15.19
N ASP A 603 -19.72 3.73 -14.77
CA ASP A 603 -21.11 3.27 -14.79
C ASP A 603 -21.84 3.87 -13.59
N ILE A 604 -22.56 4.97 -13.84
CA ILE A 604 -23.27 5.72 -12.79
C ILE A 604 -24.56 5.04 -12.32
N LYS A 605 -24.97 3.92 -12.93
CA LYS A 605 -26.14 3.13 -12.52
C LYS A 605 -25.76 2.05 -11.51
N ARG A 606 -24.64 1.35 -11.75
CA ARG A 606 -24.09 0.32 -10.87
C ARG A 606 -23.33 0.91 -9.67
N SER A 607 -22.83 2.13 -9.77
CA SER A 607 -22.08 2.79 -8.69
C SER A 607 -23.00 3.38 -7.60
N GLY A 608 -22.58 3.25 -6.33
CA GLY A 608 -23.33 3.75 -5.18
C GLY A 608 -22.66 3.47 -3.82
N THR A 609 -23.12 4.17 -2.78
CA THR A 609 -22.65 3.99 -1.40
C THR A 609 -23.79 3.54 -0.48
N ARG A 610 -23.57 2.46 0.29
CA ARG A 610 -24.52 2.03 1.34
C ARG A 610 -24.50 3.06 2.47
N ARG A 611 -25.69 3.49 2.90
CA ARG A 611 -25.91 4.56 3.89
C ARG A 611 -25.37 5.94 3.47
N GLU A 612 -25.55 6.32 2.19
CA GLU A 612 -25.24 7.67 1.69
C GLU A 612 -26.05 8.79 2.39
N ASP A 613 -27.16 8.45 3.07
CA ASP A 613 -27.91 9.33 3.98
C ASP A 613 -27.10 9.85 5.18
N LEU A 614 -25.96 9.21 5.52
CA LEU A 614 -25.04 9.67 6.56
C LEU A 614 -23.89 10.55 6.02
N LEU A 615 -23.83 10.77 4.69
CA LEU A 615 -22.73 11.45 4.01
C LEU A 615 -23.18 12.66 3.17
N MET A 616 -24.48 12.84 2.94
CA MET A 616 -25.06 13.90 2.12
C MET A 616 -26.14 14.64 2.92
N SER A 617 -26.38 15.92 2.63
CA SER A 617 -27.56 16.60 3.18
C SER A 617 -28.85 16.03 2.57
N PRO A 618 -30.03 16.22 3.20
CA PRO A 618 -31.30 15.83 2.60
C PRO A 618 -31.53 16.47 1.22
N GLU A 619 -31.15 17.74 1.06
CA GLU A 619 -31.22 18.48 -0.22
C GLU A 619 -30.33 17.85 -1.31
N GLU A 620 -29.10 17.44 -0.96
CA GLU A 620 -28.20 16.74 -1.88
C GLU A 620 -28.78 15.36 -2.25
N LEU A 621 -29.32 14.62 -1.27
CA LEU A 621 -29.84 13.26 -1.44
C LEU A 621 -31.10 13.23 -2.32
N ASP A 622 -32.04 14.17 -2.13
CA ASP A 622 -33.23 14.31 -2.96
C ASP A 622 -32.87 14.57 -4.43
N VAL A 623 -31.89 15.46 -4.69
CA VAL A 623 -31.42 15.71 -6.05
C VAL A 623 -30.70 14.48 -6.64
N VAL A 624 -29.87 13.77 -5.87
CA VAL A 624 -29.24 12.52 -6.33
C VAL A 624 -30.30 11.47 -6.67
N TRP A 625 -31.35 11.34 -5.86
CA TRP A 625 -32.44 10.40 -6.14
C TRP A 625 -33.22 10.78 -7.42
N GLN A 626 -33.51 12.06 -7.62
CA GLN A 626 -34.16 12.56 -8.84
C GLN A 626 -33.28 12.36 -10.09
N VAL A 627 -31.96 12.61 -9.99
CA VAL A 627 -30.98 12.33 -11.05
C VAL A 627 -30.97 10.83 -11.38
N ARG A 628 -30.85 9.94 -10.38
CA ARG A 628 -30.90 8.48 -10.55
C ARG A 628 -32.21 8.02 -11.19
N LYS A 629 -33.36 8.55 -10.76
CA LYS A 629 -34.69 8.24 -11.30
C LYS A 629 -34.82 8.61 -12.78
N ALA A 630 -34.32 9.77 -13.18
CA ALA A 630 -34.47 10.24 -14.56
C ALA A 630 -33.48 9.58 -15.54
N ILE A 631 -32.25 9.26 -15.11
CA ILE A 631 -31.33 8.47 -15.95
C ILE A 631 -31.73 6.99 -16.06
N HIS A 632 -32.66 6.50 -15.23
CA HIS A 632 -33.01 5.08 -15.11
C HIS A 632 -33.32 4.42 -16.47
N ASN A 633 -34.05 5.09 -17.35
CA ASN A 633 -34.51 4.53 -18.63
C ASN A 633 -33.52 4.68 -19.79
N LEU A 634 -32.46 5.47 -19.64
CA LEU A 634 -31.42 5.69 -20.68
C LEU A 634 -30.44 4.51 -20.78
N GLY A 635 -29.64 4.43 -21.84
CA GLY A 635 -28.42 3.62 -21.84
C GLY A 635 -27.40 4.11 -20.79
N ASN A 636 -26.51 3.24 -20.28
CA ASN A 636 -25.43 3.67 -19.36
C ASN A 636 -24.55 4.78 -19.99
N GLN A 637 -24.30 4.65 -21.30
CA GLN A 637 -23.47 5.60 -22.06
C GLN A 637 -24.15 6.97 -22.14
N GLU A 638 -25.42 7.01 -22.55
CA GLU A 638 -26.25 8.22 -22.63
C GLU A 638 -26.42 8.90 -21.27
N ALA A 639 -26.71 8.11 -20.22
CA ALA A 639 -26.83 8.60 -18.85
C ALA A 639 -25.54 9.30 -18.37
N THR A 640 -24.39 8.68 -18.64
CA THR A 640 -23.08 9.22 -18.25
C THR A 640 -22.72 10.45 -19.08
N GLU A 641 -22.94 10.42 -20.40
CA GLU A 641 -22.69 11.57 -21.27
C GLU A 641 -23.61 12.76 -20.93
N LEU A 642 -24.88 12.53 -20.59
CA LEU A 642 -25.82 13.54 -20.12
C LEU A 642 -25.39 14.16 -18.77
N LEU A 643 -24.99 13.35 -17.79
CA LEU A 643 -24.50 13.87 -16.51
C LEU A 643 -23.23 14.71 -16.71
N LEU A 644 -22.26 14.21 -17.48
CA LEU A 644 -21.01 14.91 -17.77
C LEU A 644 -21.24 16.22 -18.55
N GLN A 645 -22.20 16.27 -19.47
CA GLN A 645 -22.58 17.52 -20.15
C GLN A 645 -23.10 18.57 -19.16
N ASN A 646 -23.96 18.19 -18.21
CA ASN A 646 -24.52 19.15 -17.25
C ASN A 646 -23.51 19.56 -16.16
N LEU A 647 -22.59 18.68 -15.75
CA LEU A 647 -21.48 19.05 -14.88
C LEU A 647 -20.47 19.99 -15.56
N LYS A 648 -20.24 19.87 -16.88
CA LYS A 648 -19.43 20.84 -17.65
C LYS A 648 -20.05 22.24 -17.68
N ARG A 649 -21.38 22.35 -17.66
CA ARG A 649 -22.11 23.64 -17.69
C ARG A 649 -22.03 24.41 -16.37
N THR A 650 -21.75 23.72 -15.27
CA THR A 650 -21.60 24.30 -13.92
C THR A 650 -20.13 24.46 -13.53
N ARG A 651 -19.87 25.28 -12.50
CA ARG A 651 -18.56 25.49 -11.89
C ARG A 651 -18.31 24.53 -10.72
N SER A 652 -19.37 24.14 -10.01
CA SER A 652 -19.29 23.21 -8.87
C SER A 652 -20.54 22.34 -8.74
N ASN A 653 -20.45 21.28 -7.94
CA ASN A 653 -21.56 20.40 -7.59
C ASN A 653 -22.62 21.14 -6.77
N ALA A 654 -22.22 22.08 -5.91
CA ALA A 654 -23.14 22.96 -5.20
C ALA A 654 -23.94 23.88 -6.14
N GLU A 655 -23.39 24.30 -7.27
CA GLU A 655 -24.14 25.01 -8.32
C GLU A 655 -25.07 24.08 -9.10
N PHE A 656 -24.61 22.86 -9.42
CA PHE A 656 -25.43 21.82 -10.06
C PHE A 656 -26.68 21.47 -9.24
N PHE A 657 -26.53 21.19 -7.93
CA PHE A 657 -27.66 20.89 -7.05
C PHE A 657 -28.67 22.06 -6.98
N LYS A 658 -28.17 23.31 -6.87
CA LYS A 658 -29.02 24.51 -6.85
C LYS A 658 -29.80 24.72 -8.15
N LEU A 659 -29.16 24.56 -9.30
CA LEU A 659 -29.84 24.70 -10.60
C LEU A 659 -30.86 23.58 -10.85
N PHE A 660 -30.62 22.38 -10.31
CA PHE A 660 -31.56 21.26 -10.39
C PHE A 660 -32.81 21.51 -9.54
N MET A 661 -32.65 21.92 -8.27
CA MET A 661 -33.77 22.29 -7.40
C MET A 661 -34.57 23.45 -7.99
N ALA A 662 -33.89 24.46 -8.55
CA ALA A 662 -34.54 25.61 -9.17
C ALA A 662 -35.38 25.27 -10.42
N SER A 663 -35.05 24.21 -11.17
CA SER A 663 -35.86 23.80 -12.33
C SER A 663 -37.07 22.94 -11.96
N GLN A 664 -37.05 22.26 -10.81
CA GLN A 664 -38.22 21.55 -10.27
C GLN A 664 -39.21 22.52 -9.61
N GLY A 665 -38.72 23.52 -8.87
CA GLY A 665 -39.57 24.51 -8.19
C GLY A 665 -40.38 25.45 -9.10
N GLY A 666 -40.18 25.37 -10.42
CA GLY A 666 -40.90 26.16 -11.43
C GLY A 666 -42.09 25.44 -12.10
N GLN A 667 -42.53 24.29 -11.58
CA GLN A 667 -43.67 23.51 -12.12
C GLN A 667 -44.84 23.35 -11.12
N GLY A 668 -44.93 24.23 -10.11
CA GLY A 668 -46.03 24.31 -9.14
C GLY A 668 -47.02 25.42 -9.46
#